data_AF-A0A9D2LRV0-F1
#
_entry.id   AF-A0A9D2LRV0-F1
#
_cell.length_a   1.000
_cell.length_b   1.000
_cell.length_c   1.000
_cell.angle_alpha   90.00
_cell.angle_beta   90.00
_cell.angle_gamma   90.00
#
_symmetry.space_group_name_H-M   'P 1'
#
loop_
_entity.id
_entity.type
_entity.pdbx_description
1 polymer ?
#
loop_
_entity_poly.entity_id
_entity_poly.type
_entity_poly.pdbx_seq_one_letter_code
_entity_poly.pdbx_strand_id
1 'polypeptide(L)'
;MNKKKLCALVLTGVMAAQALGSSAYGAAFTDGTVQDTFSEEEQSLSEDAGSTGEPIAEPTPAAALTETPDKSEIFKGQESDVQNVEEVFSDGGEEDKFTSGPQEDEGQTGAVISEDGEKVYLDGIRYEYIPETDSYRVVDVSAGVSVSVVRAEINGKKVTEIGEDIYRIEYDDLDSEDLVYVVWGNIIIPDTVTKLADRAFAGGTCTVIDIPDSVTQIGKELFYRCAELRSIRFPAGVKVFPQGLFKECNLLETIEISPGVTEISENAMKGCPNLKKVFIPSSVTAIGENLFEESAQVSIYGEEGSYAQKYALEHQIPFVAEGSASEAENPVIDGVCYTYDAASDSYKVTGFNQDISEEVTLLNTVNGKSVTEIGENAFYYCQAVKKITVPGTIKKIGNSAFHYCTKLEGIILEEGVESLGDYVFCYDWALKEVKLPDTVTQFGACCFHDCRLDGLYLSKGLTEISDSGLEGLTLSSALTIPNGVSRIGTDAFSYFSGTEVILPSTVEIIADRAFYFAMLSEVNIPGSVQEIGVSAFEMTDVEKLNIPDSVTRLGKNVFRYCKAASITLGRGIRSIPEGAFEGTRAEALLIPDSVASIFGKAFRDTKFYRISIPASVSYIKKDAFSKNDFLTLFVKKNSLAEQYARAMKIPYDNGSIYASVVTKDGIQYQYNSGSGTYVVSKSLPDISGKVKIASAINKKKVVAIKDSAFAGQEKITEISIPKTVTSIGKDAFAYCGVKEINIPSSVTEIKDSTFNSSSLEKIVIPASVTAIRAEAFVYCQSLKEVIFPDTLKTLGRRSFYHCSSLEEIIIPGSVKTVPYECFDKCTSLKKVVLKDGVEEVESWFEGSEKVLREMHMTDSIRKTPSPKRYINCTFYGFSGTKIEEACRYYDRPFVSVGISVFRKPELTAKIFSGNSVEVYQKDRVRSADYFTYVLTKDKNFPVTGKYLYKDRKYKGSESCIFENLDNGTYYVFAQSARRKYSYAPSDKMEYSGWSAPVKVQITQNLNPCKIQKVTVKGNTVTVTVKSVPGAEGYGIVLSEDRSKDGCQKLLKPLGIKYGSKNNTSTTYTFKNVKPGVYCVLARAYKKLGGGQTVYSKWSGYSRMISL
;
A
#
# COMPACT_ATOMS: atom_id res chain seq x y z
N MET A 1 19.49 11.10 -30.58
CA MET A 1 18.85 10.00 -31.33
C MET A 1 17.35 10.22 -31.34
N ASN A 2 16.69 10.01 -32.48
CA ASN A 2 15.41 10.68 -32.78
C ASN A 2 14.19 9.78 -32.46
N LYS A 3 13.19 10.32 -31.76
CA LYS A 3 12.01 9.57 -31.23
C LYS A 3 11.11 8.93 -32.31
N LYS A 4 11.34 9.17 -33.60
CA LYS A 4 10.47 8.71 -34.71
C LYS A 4 10.66 7.26 -35.16
N LYS A 5 11.76 6.56 -34.81
CA LYS A 5 11.98 5.17 -35.26
C LYS A 5 11.30 4.08 -34.41
N LEU A 6 10.80 4.39 -33.20
CA LEU A 6 10.20 3.37 -32.33
C LEU A 6 8.73 3.06 -32.67
N CYS A 7 7.96 4.02 -33.20
CA CYS A 7 6.57 3.78 -33.60
C CYS A 7 6.42 2.90 -34.85
N ALA A 8 7.49 2.74 -35.65
CA ALA A 8 7.44 1.94 -36.88
C ALA A 8 7.58 0.43 -36.62
N LEU A 9 8.24 0.01 -35.52
CA LEU A 9 8.41 -1.40 -35.18
C LEU A 9 7.19 -2.02 -34.47
N VAL A 10 6.19 -1.21 -34.09
CA VAL A 10 5.02 -1.69 -33.33
C VAL A 10 3.91 -2.21 -34.27
N LEU A 11 3.87 -1.80 -35.54
CA LEU A 11 2.92 -2.34 -36.52
C LEU A 11 3.37 -3.65 -37.16
N THR A 12 4.67 -3.89 -37.37
CA THR A 12 5.15 -5.10 -38.08
C THR A 12 5.17 -6.36 -37.22
N GLY A 13 5.15 -6.24 -35.89
CA GLY A 13 5.15 -7.41 -34.98
C GLY A 13 3.80 -8.13 -34.84
N VAL A 14 2.70 -7.56 -35.34
CA VAL A 14 1.34 -8.12 -35.18
C VAL A 14 1.01 -9.11 -36.32
N MET A 15 1.55 -8.90 -37.52
CA MET A 15 1.24 -9.70 -38.72
C MET A 15 1.87 -11.12 -38.74
N ALA A 16 2.84 -11.40 -37.86
CA ALA A 16 3.66 -12.63 -37.93
C ALA A 16 3.12 -13.83 -37.12
N ALA A 17 1.93 -13.72 -36.52
CA ALA A 17 1.38 -14.73 -35.61
C ALA A 17 0.08 -15.41 -36.08
N GLN A 18 -0.38 -15.15 -37.32
CA GLN A 18 -1.68 -15.64 -37.83
C GLN A 18 -1.58 -16.71 -38.94
N ALA A 19 -0.38 -17.10 -39.37
CA ALA A 19 -0.20 -18.23 -40.30
C ALA A 19 0.08 -19.54 -39.54
N LEU A 20 -0.95 -20.12 -38.92
CA LEU A 20 -1.08 -21.56 -38.58
C LEU A 20 -2.48 -21.81 -38.00
N GLY A 21 -3.46 -21.98 -38.88
CA GLY A 21 -4.82 -22.35 -38.50
C GLY A 21 -4.89 -23.75 -37.89
N SER A 22 -5.74 -23.91 -36.88
CA SER A 22 -5.96 -25.17 -36.17
C SER A 22 -6.44 -26.31 -37.08
N SER A 23 -5.81 -27.48 -36.98
CA SER A 23 -6.46 -28.76 -37.30
C SER A 23 -6.21 -29.78 -36.18
N ALA A 24 -7.15 -30.70 -36.00
CA ALA A 24 -7.14 -31.80 -35.01
C ALA A 24 -7.14 -31.43 -33.51
N TYR A 25 -8.29 -30.96 -33.00
CA TYR A 25 -8.69 -31.29 -31.62
C TYR A 25 -9.39 -32.66 -31.61
N GLY A 26 -8.74 -33.70 -31.06
CA GLY A 26 -9.38 -35.02 -30.96
C GLY A 26 -8.47 -36.23 -30.80
N ALA A 27 -7.70 -36.33 -29.70
CA ALA A 27 -7.15 -37.61 -29.24
C ALA A 27 -7.00 -37.62 -27.71
N ALA A 28 -7.45 -38.72 -27.08
CA ALA A 28 -7.40 -38.89 -25.64
C ALA A 28 -6.04 -39.45 -25.18
N PHE A 29 -5.67 -39.16 -23.93
CA PHE A 29 -4.73 -39.99 -23.17
C PHE A 29 -5.41 -40.50 -21.89
N THR A 30 -5.60 -41.81 -21.83
CA THR A 30 -5.84 -42.56 -20.59
C THR A 30 -4.57 -43.30 -20.18
N ASP A 31 -4.63 -43.92 -19.01
CA ASP A 31 -3.52 -44.25 -18.12
C ASP A 31 -2.70 -45.50 -18.52
N GLY A 32 -1.47 -45.60 -17.99
CA GLY A 32 -0.94 -46.87 -17.50
C GLY A 32 0.23 -47.58 -18.22
N THR A 33 1.34 -47.67 -17.47
CA THR A 33 2.24 -48.84 -17.31
C THR A 33 3.19 -49.25 -18.47
N VAL A 34 4.33 -49.94 -18.28
CA VAL A 34 5.08 -50.43 -17.09
C VAL A 34 6.61 -50.28 -17.33
N GLN A 35 7.44 -50.64 -16.32
CA GLN A 35 8.85 -51.11 -16.38
C GLN A 35 9.96 -50.05 -16.41
N ASP A 36 10.71 -49.85 -15.30
CA ASP A 36 11.63 -50.76 -14.58
C ASP A 36 13.06 -50.71 -15.16
N THR A 37 13.94 -50.02 -14.44
CA THR A 37 15.13 -50.66 -13.84
C THR A 37 15.60 -49.83 -12.65
N PHE A 38 15.33 -50.32 -11.43
CA PHE A 38 16.21 -50.03 -10.31
C PHE A 38 17.54 -50.76 -10.51
N SER A 39 18.64 -50.14 -10.11
CA SER A 39 19.79 -50.87 -9.58
C SER A 39 20.18 -50.20 -8.26
N GLU A 40 20.31 -51.02 -7.23
CA GLU A 40 20.60 -50.62 -5.86
C GLU A 40 22.11 -50.37 -5.70
N GLU A 41 22.48 -49.52 -4.74
CA GLU A 41 23.50 -49.94 -3.78
C GLU A 41 23.22 -49.29 -2.42
N GLU A 42 23.13 -50.13 -1.39
CA GLU A 42 22.80 -49.74 -0.02
C GLU A 42 24.00 -49.11 0.71
N GLN A 43 23.76 -48.32 1.75
CA GLN A 43 24.06 -48.78 3.12
C GLN A 43 23.49 -47.88 4.23
N SER A 44 22.57 -48.48 4.99
CA SER A 44 22.35 -48.37 6.44
C SER A 44 22.87 -47.14 7.22
N LEU A 45 21.97 -46.53 8.02
CA LEU A 45 21.94 -46.80 9.47
C LEU A 45 20.61 -46.33 10.11
N SER A 46 20.26 -46.98 11.23
CA SER A 46 18.94 -47.04 11.87
C SER A 46 18.74 -46.05 13.02
N GLU A 47 17.47 -45.71 13.34
CA GLU A 47 16.76 -46.07 14.61
C GLU A 47 15.44 -45.30 14.82
N ASP A 48 14.36 -46.03 15.16
CA ASP A 48 13.25 -45.76 16.13
C ASP A 48 12.71 -44.32 16.38
N ALA A 49 11.40 -44.03 16.50
CA ALA A 49 10.31 -44.77 17.16
C ALA A 49 8.89 -44.16 16.95
N GLY A 50 7.82 -44.96 17.16
CA GLY A 50 6.48 -44.54 17.65
C GLY A 50 5.48 -43.97 16.62
N SER A 51 4.50 -44.73 16.12
CA SER A 51 3.13 -44.97 16.68
C SER A 51 2.32 -43.67 16.95
N THR A 52 1.08 -43.47 16.50
CA THR A 52 -0.12 -44.35 16.46
C THR A 52 -1.05 -43.96 15.26
N GLY A 53 -1.70 -44.87 14.52
CA GLY A 53 -3.02 -45.50 14.81
C GLY A 53 -4.21 -44.56 14.45
N GLU A 54 -5.30 -44.92 13.75
CA GLU A 54 -5.80 -46.19 13.16
C GLU A 54 -6.80 -45.89 11.99
N PRO A 55 -7.29 -46.90 11.20
CA PRO A 55 -7.93 -46.70 9.89
C PRO A 55 -9.47 -46.95 9.81
N ILE A 56 -10.12 -46.44 8.75
CA ILE A 56 -11.48 -46.82 8.26
C ILE A 56 -11.49 -46.60 6.72
N ALA A 57 -11.24 -47.61 5.87
CA ALA A 57 -12.14 -48.65 5.35
C ALA A 57 -13.10 -48.20 4.22
N GLU A 58 -12.84 -48.69 2.99
CA GLU A 58 -13.84 -48.80 1.89
C GLU A 58 -14.83 -49.95 2.15
N PRO A 59 -15.92 -50.09 1.35
CA PRO A 59 -15.82 -51.10 0.26
C PRO A 59 -16.69 -50.89 -1.01
N THR A 60 -16.04 -50.80 -2.19
CA THR A 60 -16.25 -51.64 -3.41
C THR A 60 -17.69 -51.82 -4.05
N PRO A 61 -17.95 -52.66 -5.10
CA PRO A 61 -18.20 -52.14 -6.46
C PRO A 61 -19.34 -52.83 -7.29
N ALA A 62 -19.58 -52.38 -8.55
CA ALA A 62 -20.23 -53.11 -9.68
C ALA A 62 -20.44 -52.14 -10.88
N ALA A 63 -20.58 -52.48 -12.17
CA ALA A 63 -20.25 -53.64 -13.02
C ALA A 63 -20.43 -53.15 -14.50
N ALA A 64 -19.46 -53.23 -15.42
CA ALA A 64 -19.15 -54.34 -16.35
C ALA A 64 -20.01 -54.43 -17.66
N LEU A 65 -19.39 -54.95 -18.74
CA LEU A 65 -19.93 -55.35 -20.07
C LEU A 65 -20.06 -54.23 -21.14
N THR A 66 -19.71 -54.39 -22.44
CA THR A 66 -19.15 -55.53 -23.22
C THR A 66 -18.58 -55.11 -24.61
N GLU A 67 -17.49 -55.79 -25.02
CA GLU A 67 -17.15 -56.31 -26.37
C GLU A 67 -16.69 -55.43 -27.59
N THR A 68 -15.42 -55.71 -27.95
CA THR A 68 -14.66 -55.78 -29.24
C THR A 68 -15.39 -56.42 -30.44
N PRO A 69 -14.95 -56.30 -31.74
CA PRO A 69 -13.56 -56.44 -32.31
C PRO A 69 -13.10 -55.32 -33.30
N ASP A 70 -11.83 -55.01 -33.56
CA ASP A 70 -10.51 -55.72 -33.71
C ASP A 70 -10.09 -56.01 -35.17
N LYS A 71 -8.77 -55.86 -35.44
CA LYS A 71 -7.95 -56.17 -36.64
C LYS A 71 -7.82 -55.09 -37.73
N SER A 72 -6.70 -54.36 -37.90
CA SER A 72 -5.28 -54.70 -38.22
C SER A 72 -4.99 -54.53 -39.73
N GLU A 73 -3.81 -54.15 -40.25
CA GLU A 73 -2.44 -54.65 -40.00
C GLU A 73 -1.36 -53.78 -40.74
N ILE A 74 -0.06 -53.83 -40.32
CA ILE A 74 1.17 -53.75 -41.19
C ILE A 74 1.57 -52.35 -41.80
N PHE A 75 2.84 -51.92 -42.04
CA PHE A 75 4.23 -52.49 -42.01
C PHE A 75 5.27 -51.53 -41.35
N LYS A 76 6.56 -51.91 -41.30
CA LYS A 76 7.71 -51.27 -40.58
C LYS A 76 8.83 -50.76 -41.50
N GLY A 77 9.69 -49.88 -40.97
CA GLY A 77 11.12 -49.67 -41.30
C GLY A 77 11.66 -48.46 -40.51
N GLN A 78 12.68 -48.48 -39.62
CA GLN A 78 14.12 -48.85 -39.74
C GLN A 78 14.85 -48.02 -40.84
N GLU A 79 16.05 -47.42 -40.63
CA GLU A 79 17.05 -47.53 -39.54
C GLU A 79 18.16 -46.45 -39.64
N SER A 80 18.87 -46.09 -38.54
CA SER A 80 20.33 -45.74 -38.47
C SER A 80 20.90 -44.57 -39.33
N ASP A 81 22.14 -44.05 -39.21
CA ASP A 81 23.12 -43.82 -38.12
C ASP A 81 24.23 -42.85 -38.64
N VAL A 82 25.24 -42.58 -37.80
CA VAL A 82 26.63 -42.17 -38.14
C VAL A 82 26.97 -40.66 -38.15
N GLN A 83 28.20 -40.38 -37.69
CA GLN A 83 28.78 -39.09 -37.28
C GLN A 83 29.88 -38.59 -38.24
N ASN A 84 30.37 -37.36 -37.97
CA ASN A 84 31.70 -36.81 -38.30
C ASN A 84 31.95 -36.47 -39.79
N VAL A 85 32.64 -35.39 -40.14
CA VAL A 85 34.07 -35.10 -39.89
C VAL A 85 34.36 -33.58 -39.93
N GLU A 86 35.40 -33.13 -39.20
CA GLU A 86 35.92 -31.75 -39.16
C GLU A 86 37.00 -31.46 -40.25
N GLU A 87 37.60 -30.25 -40.20
CA GLU A 87 38.98 -29.90 -40.65
C GLU A 87 39.25 -29.49 -42.12
N VAL A 88 40.21 -28.59 -42.48
CA VAL A 88 40.70 -27.24 -42.02
C VAL A 88 41.40 -26.58 -43.26
N PHE A 89 41.70 -25.26 -43.24
CA PHE A 89 42.72 -24.50 -44.02
C PHE A 89 42.35 -24.07 -45.48
N SER A 90 42.88 -22.98 -46.07
CA SER A 90 43.52 -21.74 -45.58
C SER A 90 43.83 -20.75 -46.74
N ASP A 91 43.88 -19.45 -46.46
CA ASP A 91 44.70 -18.36 -47.08
C ASP A 91 44.97 -18.26 -48.61
N GLY A 92 44.87 -17.02 -49.13
CA GLY A 92 46.01 -16.44 -49.87
C GLY A 92 45.82 -15.61 -51.17
N GLY A 93 45.24 -14.40 -51.10
CA GLY A 93 45.43 -13.27 -52.07
C GLY A 93 45.00 -13.48 -53.54
N GLU A 94 45.03 -12.51 -54.47
CA GLU A 94 45.20 -11.03 -54.54
C GLU A 94 44.88 -10.63 -56.02
N GLU A 95 44.31 -9.49 -56.44
CA GLU A 95 43.72 -8.28 -55.81
C GLU A 95 42.62 -7.70 -56.77
N ASP A 96 41.96 -6.61 -56.38
CA ASP A 96 41.35 -5.54 -57.21
C ASP A 96 39.97 -5.65 -57.93
N LYS A 97 38.96 -5.05 -57.25
CA LYS A 97 38.08 -3.93 -57.69
C LYS A 97 37.13 -4.17 -58.91
N PHE A 98 35.83 -3.83 -58.89
CA PHE A 98 35.04 -2.89 -58.07
C PHE A 98 33.54 -3.30 -58.05
N THR A 99 32.86 -3.12 -56.91
CA THR A 99 31.38 -2.95 -56.71
C THR A 99 30.36 -3.90 -57.37
N SER A 100 29.71 -4.71 -56.54
CA SER A 100 28.29 -5.07 -56.65
C SER A 100 27.64 -5.04 -55.26
N GLY A 101 26.38 -4.62 -55.16
CA GLY A 101 25.63 -4.52 -53.89
C GLY A 101 25.36 -5.88 -53.22
N PRO A 102 24.91 -5.88 -51.94
CA PRO A 102 24.85 -7.09 -51.13
C PRO A 102 23.72 -8.05 -51.52
N GLN A 103 23.99 -9.34 -51.35
CA GLN A 103 22.96 -10.39 -51.29
C GLN A 103 22.01 -10.15 -50.11
N GLU A 104 20.77 -10.57 -50.25
CA GLU A 104 19.76 -10.45 -49.20
C GLU A 104 19.94 -11.56 -48.15
N ASP A 105 20.24 -11.16 -46.90
CA ASP A 105 20.07 -12.00 -45.72
C ASP A 105 18.59 -12.04 -45.32
N GLU A 106 18.04 -13.23 -45.10
CA GLU A 106 16.70 -13.42 -44.52
C GLU A 106 16.63 -12.79 -43.12
N GLY A 107 15.78 -11.77 -42.94
CA GLY A 107 15.56 -11.18 -41.60
C GLY A 107 15.14 -9.71 -41.52
N GLN A 108 14.75 -9.05 -42.62
CA GLN A 108 14.24 -7.67 -42.57
C GLN A 108 12.81 -7.56 -43.10
N THR A 109 11.83 -7.39 -42.20
CA THR A 109 10.48 -6.91 -42.53
C THR A 109 10.51 -5.38 -42.75
N GLY A 110 11.28 -4.94 -43.73
CA GLY A 110 11.29 -3.58 -44.25
C GLY A 110 10.97 -3.62 -45.74
N ALA A 111 10.31 -2.58 -46.26
CA ALA A 111 9.94 -2.52 -47.67
C ALA A 111 11.21 -2.63 -48.55
N VAL A 112 11.36 -3.73 -49.27
CA VAL A 112 12.39 -3.87 -50.30
C VAL A 112 11.83 -3.20 -51.55
N ILE A 113 12.48 -2.12 -51.95
CA ILE A 113 12.20 -1.36 -53.17
C ILE A 113 13.43 -1.57 -54.06
N SER A 114 13.22 -2.02 -55.30
CA SER A 114 14.31 -2.14 -56.28
C SER A 114 14.97 -0.77 -56.54
N GLU A 115 16.25 -0.75 -56.98
CA GLU A 115 17.00 0.51 -57.17
C GLU A 115 16.36 1.47 -58.20
N ASP A 116 15.52 0.94 -59.09
CA ASP A 116 14.70 1.67 -60.07
C ASP A 116 13.33 2.17 -59.52
N GLY A 117 12.87 1.63 -58.39
CA GLY A 117 11.57 1.94 -57.79
C GLY A 117 10.37 1.25 -58.46
N GLU A 118 10.59 0.34 -59.42
CA GLU A 118 9.51 -0.29 -60.21
C GLU A 118 8.87 -1.49 -59.49
N LYS A 119 9.58 -2.15 -58.57
CA LYS A 119 9.10 -3.31 -57.82
C LYS A 119 9.18 -3.08 -56.31
N VAL A 120 8.11 -3.45 -55.61
CA VAL A 120 7.94 -3.22 -54.18
C VAL A 120 7.43 -4.50 -53.52
N TYR A 121 8.18 -5.01 -52.54
CA TYR A 121 7.76 -6.14 -51.71
C TYR A 121 7.26 -5.62 -50.36
N LEU A 122 5.98 -5.87 -50.07
CA LEU A 122 5.28 -5.38 -48.87
C LEU A 122 4.25 -6.41 -48.40
N ASP A 123 4.24 -6.69 -47.09
CA ASP A 123 3.25 -7.56 -46.43
C ASP A 123 3.11 -8.96 -47.09
N GLY A 124 4.21 -9.51 -47.61
CA GLY A 124 4.26 -10.79 -48.34
C GLY A 124 3.82 -10.71 -49.81
N ILE A 125 3.33 -9.57 -50.27
CA ILE A 125 2.85 -9.32 -51.63
C ILE A 125 3.93 -8.62 -52.46
N ARG A 126 4.14 -9.09 -53.70
CA ARG A 126 4.93 -8.40 -54.72
C ARG A 126 4.04 -7.46 -55.53
N TYR A 127 4.38 -6.18 -55.51
CA TYR A 127 3.75 -5.15 -56.33
C TYR A 127 4.69 -4.68 -57.43
N GLU A 128 4.12 -4.36 -58.59
CA GLU A 128 4.82 -3.81 -59.75
C GLU A 128 4.15 -2.52 -60.21
N TYR A 129 4.95 -1.50 -60.50
CA TYR A 129 4.49 -0.20 -60.98
C TYR A 129 4.05 -0.30 -62.44
N ILE A 130 2.92 0.33 -62.79
CA ILE A 130 2.38 0.46 -64.15
C ILE A 130 2.59 1.91 -64.62
N PRO A 131 3.59 2.19 -65.48
CA PRO A 131 3.87 3.55 -65.97
C PRO A 131 2.70 4.20 -66.72
N GLU A 132 1.90 3.42 -67.44
CA GLU A 132 0.81 3.90 -68.29
C GLU A 132 -0.38 4.47 -67.52
N THR A 133 -0.58 4.01 -66.27
CA THR A 133 -1.73 4.36 -65.43
C THR A 133 -1.34 5.08 -64.14
N ASP A 134 -0.04 5.29 -63.92
CA ASP A 134 0.56 5.86 -62.71
C ASP A 134 0.12 5.15 -61.41
N SER A 135 0.08 3.82 -61.46
CA SER A 135 -0.49 2.95 -60.44
C SER A 135 0.38 1.72 -60.17
N TYR A 136 -0.04 0.84 -59.26
CA TYR A 136 0.59 -0.46 -59.02
C TYR A 136 -0.39 -1.61 -59.28
N ARG A 137 0.15 -2.78 -59.64
CA ARG A 137 -0.55 -4.07 -59.61
C ARG A 137 0.07 -5.04 -58.63
N VAL A 138 -0.73 -5.95 -58.09
CA VAL A 138 -0.25 -7.17 -57.43
C VAL A 138 0.21 -8.17 -58.50
N VAL A 139 1.36 -8.81 -58.32
CA VAL A 139 1.94 -9.75 -59.30
C VAL A 139 2.21 -11.14 -58.74
N ASP A 140 2.43 -11.27 -57.43
CA ASP A 140 2.71 -12.56 -56.78
C ASP A 140 2.59 -12.41 -55.25
N VAL A 141 2.42 -13.52 -54.54
CA VAL A 141 2.40 -13.56 -53.07
C VAL A 141 3.33 -14.68 -52.58
N SER A 142 4.17 -14.32 -51.60
CA SER A 142 5.22 -15.19 -51.08
C SER A 142 4.63 -16.47 -50.47
N ALA A 143 5.15 -17.62 -50.88
CA ALA A 143 4.69 -18.93 -50.41
C ALA A 143 4.68 -19.03 -48.88
N GLY A 144 3.58 -19.53 -48.31
CA GLY A 144 3.41 -19.69 -46.87
C GLY A 144 2.99 -18.42 -46.10
N VAL A 145 2.79 -17.28 -46.75
CA VAL A 145 2.27 -16.07 -46.10
C VAL A 145 0.74 -16.00 -46.22
N SER A 146 0.05 -16.00 -45.08
CA SER A 146 -1.39 -15.66 -45.04
C SER A 146 -1.57 -14.15 -45.23
N VAL A 147 -1.98 -13.75 -46.42
CA VAL A 147 -2.35 -12.37 -46.74
C VAL A 147 -3.82 -12.14 -46.41
N SER A 148 -4.15 -10.97 -45.86
CA SER A 148 -5.52 -10.55 -45.51
C SER A 148 -5.93 -9.18 -46.08
N VAL A 149 -4.98 -8.34 -46.51
CA VAL A 149 -5.26 -6.99 -47.03
C VAL A 149 -4.32 -6.63 -48.18
N VAL A 150 -4.89 -6.25 -49.32
CA VAL A 150 -4.13 -5.59 -50.40
C VAL A 150 -4.05 -4.09 -50.10
N ARG A 151 -2.87 -3.49 -50.23
CA ARG A 151 -2.68 -2.04 -49.96
C ARG A 151 -3.46 -1.22 -50.99
N ALA A 152 -4.20 -0.20 -50.54
CA ALA A 152 -4.87 0.75 -51.44
C ALA A 152 -3.88 1.68 -52.16
N GLU A 153 -2.79 2.05 -51.49
CA GLU A 153 -1.76 2.94 -52.03
C GLU A 153 -0.35 2.49 -51.62
N ILE A 154 0.61 2.68 -52.54
CA ILE A 154 2.04 2.45 -52.37
C ILE A 154 2.76 3.72 -52.84
N ASN A 155 3.60 4.30 -51.97
CA ASN A 155 4.35 5.53 -52.24
C ASN A 155 3.47 6.70 -52.75
N GLY A 156 2.20 6.76 -52.32
CA GLY A 156 1.23 7.79 -52.73
C GLY A 156 0.59 7.57 -54.11
N LYS A 157 0.80 6.40 -54.72
CA LYS A 157 0.13 5.96 -55.96
C LYS A 157 -0.81 4.81 -55.64
N LYS A 158 -1.93 4.70 -56.37
CA LYS A 158 -2.97 3.69 -56.11
C LYS A 158 -2.55 2.30 -56.58
N VAL A 159 -3.00 1.26 -55.89
CA VAL A 159 -3.03 -0.11 -56.43
C VAL A 159 -4.35 -0.28 -57.16
N THR A 160 -4.32 -0.55 -58.47
CA THR A 160 -5.52 -0.58 -59.33
C THR A 160 -5.83 -1.93 -59.94
N GLU A 161 -4.90 -2.88 -59.90
CA GLU A 161 -5.04 -4.20 -60.52
C GLU A 161 -4.52 -5.30 -59.59
N ILE A 162 -5.21 -6.45 -59.59
CA ILE A 162 -4.66 -7.72 -59.11
C ILE A 162 -4.36 -8.58 -60.34
N GLY A 163 -3.09 -8.97 -60.50
CA GLY A 163 -2.55 -9.65 -61.67
C GLY A 163 -3.01 -11.11 -61.82
N GLU A 164 -2.58 -11.71 -62.91
CA GLU A 164 -2.90 -13.09 -63.29
C GLU A 164 -2.01 -14.08 -62.54
N ASP A 165 -2.54 -15.28 -62.24
CA ASP A 165 -1.77 -16.41 -61.69
C ASP A 165 -0.89 -16.05 -60.44
N ILE A 166 -1.34 -15.14 -59.56
CA ILE A 166 -0.55 -14.61 -58.41
C ILE A 166 -0.22 -15.63 -57.29
N TYR A 167 -0.42 -16.93 -57.55
CA TYR A 167 -0.02 -18.09 -56.73
C TYR A 167 0.71 -19.19 -57.51
N ARG A 168 1.01 -18.96 -58.79
CA ARG A 168 1.68 -19.95 -59.64
C ARG A 168 3.18 -19.95 -59.36
N ILE A 169 3.59 -20.83 -58.45
CA ILE A 169 4.99 -21.19 -58.31
C ILE A 169 5.39 -22.04 -59.51
N GLU A 170 6.08 -21.46 -60.49
CA GLU A 170 6.75 -22.23 -61.53
C GLU A 170 7.96 -22.96 -60.93
N TYR A 171 7.79 -24.24 -60.63
CA TYR A 171 8.92 -25.17 -60.49
C TYR A 171 9.25 -25.72 -61.88
N ASP A 172 10.41 -25.33 -62.40
CA ASP A 172 10.90 -25.61 -63.76
C ASP A 172 11.20 -27.11 -64.04
N ASP A 173 10.88 -28.06 -63.14
CA ASP A 173 11.49 -29.40 -63.15
C ASP A 173 10.65 -30.56 -62.53
N LEU A 174 9.30 -30.51 -62.49
CA LEU A 174 8.46 -31.64 -62.01
C LEU A 174 7.19 -31.92 -62.84
N ASP A 175 7.12 -33.13 -63.41
CA ASP A 175 5.98 -33.72 -64.17
C ASP A 175 4.78 -34.14 -63.27
N SER A 176 4.36 -33.31 -62.30
CA SER A 176 3.27 -33.66 -61.36
C SER A 176 2.23 -32.55 -61.18
N GLU A 177 0.96 -32.85 -61.45
CA GLU A 177 -0.21 -31.94 -61.31
C GLU A 177 -0.62 -31.61 -59.85
N ASP A 178 0.29 -31.79 -58.87
CA ASP A 178 0.02 -31.51 -57.46
C ASP A 178 0.24 -30.04 -57.13
N LEU A 179 -0.81 -29.23 -57.34
CA LEU A 179 -0.90 -27.84 -56.89
C LEU A 179 -0.80 -27.77 -55.35
N VAL A 180 0.22 -27.08 -54.84
CA VAL A 180 0.36 -26.81 -53.40
C VAL A 180 -0.67 -25.76 -52.98
N TYR A 181 -1.69 -26.18 -52.22
CA TYR A 181 -2.71 -25.28 -51.67
C TYR A 181 -2.10 -24.22 -50.75
N VAL A 182 -2.20 -22.94 -51.15
CA VAL A 182 -1.76 -21.80 -50.33
C VAL A 182 -2.95 -21.24 -49.54
N VAL A 183 -2.78 -21.11 -48.23
CA VAL A 183 -3.86 -20.70 -47.32
C VAL A 183 -4.14 -19.20 -47.42
N TRP A 184 -5.25 -18.88 -48.08
CA TRP A 184 -5.88 -17.56 -48.07
C TRP A 184 -6.69 -17.37 -46.78
N GLY A 185 -6.45 -16.26 -46.09
CA GLY A 185 -7.46 -15.67 -45.21
C GLY A 185 -8.54 -14.95 -46.02
N ASN A 186 -9.56 -14.41 -45.35
CA ASN A 186 -10.49 -13.48 -46.00
C ASN A 186 -9.69 -12.24 -46.44
N ILE A 187 -9.68 -11.94 -47.75
CA ILE A 187 -8.87 -10.84 -48.30
C ILE A 187 -9.73 -9.61 -48.60
N ILE A 188 -9.25 -8.47 -48.11
CA ILE A 188 -9.80 -7.15 -48.40
C ILE A 188 -9.16 -6.62 -49.68
N ILE A 189 -9.95 -6.52 -50.75
CA ILE A 189 -9.62 -5.81 -51.98
C ILE A 189 -10.03 -4.33 -51.79
N PRO A 190 -9.12 -3.36 -51.93
CA PRO A 190 -9.45 -1.94 -51.71
C PRO A 190 -10.20 -1.33 -52.89
N ASP A 191 -11.06 -0.33 -52.62
CA ASP A 191 -11.83 0.48 -53.60
C ASP A 191 -10.98 1.21 -54.66
N THR A 192 -9.65 1.11 -54.59
CA THR A 192 -8.73 1.59 -55.62
C THR A 192 -8.56 0.60 -56.77
N VAL A 193 -8.82 -0.69 -56.54
CA VAL A 193 -8.74 -1.76 -57.55
C VAL A 193 -9.92 -1.68 -58.50
N THR A 194 -9.64 -1.64 -59.80
CA THR A 194 -10.64 -1.55 -60.87
C THR A 194 -10.66 -2.80 -61.78
N LYS A 195 -9.61 -3.63 -61.69
CA LYS A 195 -9.42 -4.84 -62.51
C LYS A 195 -8.90 -6.01 -61.67
N LEU A 196 -9.52 -7.18 -61.85
CA LEU A 196 -9.02 -8.48 -61.41
C LEU A 196 -8.69 -9.29 -62.68
N ALA A 197 -7.47 -9.78 -62.82
CA ALA A 197 -7.05 -10.55 -63.99
C ALA A 197 -7.49 -12.04 -63.91
N ASP A 198 -7.18 -12.80 -64.94
CA ASP A 198 -7.53 -14.22 -65.03
C ASP A 198 -6.86 -15.00 -63.89
N ARG A 199 -7.57 -15.97 -63.30
CA ARG A 199 -7.07 -16.89 -62.24
C ARG A 199 -6.46 -16.27 -60.99
N ALA A 200 -6.63 -14.97 -60.73
CA ALA A 200 -5.94 -14.28 -59.63
C ALA A 200 -6.16 -14.89 -58.24
N PHE A 201 -7.25 -15.63 -58.01
CA PHE A 201 -7.53 -16.31 -56.74
C PHE A 201 -7.67 -17.84 -56.88
N ALA A 202 -7.24 -18.42 -58.01
CA ALA A 202 -7.37 -19.84 -58.28
C ALA A 202 -6.60 -20.70 -57.25
N GLY A 203 -7.24 -21.77 -56.77
CA GLY A 203 -6.71 -22.67 -55.74
C GLY A 203 -6.74 -22.11 -54.31
N GLY A 204 -7.30 -20.92 -54.08
CA GLY A 204 -7.34 -20.26 -52.78
C GLY A 204 -8.29 -20.93 -51.77
N THR A 205 -7.99 -20.79 -50.48
CA THR A 205 -8.80 -21.29 -49.36
C THR A 205 -9.74 -20.25 -48.74
N CYS A 206 -10.07 -19.17 -49.46
CA CYS A 206 -10.91 -18.10 -48.92
C CYS A 206 -12.36 -18.57 -48.72
N THR A 207 -12.92 -18.35 -47.52
CA THR A 207 -14.31 -18.73 -47.22
C THR A 207 -15.34 -17.72 -47.73
N VAL A 208 -14.97 -16.43 -47.72
CA VAL A 208 -15.77 -15.30 -48.20
C VAL A 208 -14.83 -14.32 -48.88
N ILE A 209 -15.28 -13.67 -49.95
CA ILE A 209 -14.58 -12.55 -50.57
C ILE A 209 -15.58 -11.46 -50.97
N ASP A 210 -15.22 -10.20 -50.73
CA ASP A 210 -15.95 -9.04 -51.25
C ASP A 210 -15.13 -8.40 -52.37
N ILE A 211 -15.76 -8.21 -53.53
CA ILE A 211 -15.17 -7.52 -54.67
C ILE A 211 -15.80 -6.10 -54.70
N PRO A 212 -15.03 -5.03 -54.45
CA PRO A 212 -15.57 -3.69 -54.32
C PRO A 212 -16.17 -3.17 -55.62
N ASP A 213 -17.18 -2.31 -55.53
CA ASP A 213 -17.92 -1.74 -56.67
C ASP A 213 -17.05 -0.89 -57.64
N SER A 214 -15.80 -0.60 -57.27
CA SER A 214 -14.77 -0.04 -58.14
C SER A 214 -14.30 -1.00 -59.24
N VAL A 215 -14.44 -2.32 -59.03
CA VAL A 215 -14.05 -3.35 -59.99
C VAL A 215 -15.04 -3.39 -61.14
N THR A 216 -14.53 -3.12 -62.35
CA THR A 216 -15.31 -3.11 -63.60
C THR A 216 -14.87 -4.19 -64.58
N GLN A 217 -13.73 -4.83 -64.33
CA GLN A 217 -13.17 -5.91 -65.13
C GLN A 217 -12.81 -7.09 -64.23
N ILE A 218 -13.36 -8.26 -64.55
CA ILE A 218 -13.09 -9.53 -63.87
C ILE A 218 -12.59 -10.51 -64.94
N GLY A 219 -11.47 -11.17 -64.66
CA GLY A 219 -10.86 -12.17 -65.52
C GLY A 219 -11.55 -13.54 -65.47
N LYS A 220 -11.14 -14.41 -66.37
CA LYS A 220 -11.59 -15.80 -66.45
C LYS A 220 -11.04 -16.63 -65.29
N GLU A 221 -11.78 -17.68 -64.91
CA GLU A 221 -11.32 -18.69 -63.93
C GLU A 221 -10.84 -18.08 -62.59
N LEU A 222 -11.31 -16.88 -62.22
CA LEU A 222 -10.81 -16.09 -61.09
C LEU A 222 -10.76 -16.89 -59.77
N PHE A 223 -11.79 -17.70 -59.50
CA PHE A 223 -11.91 -18.55 -58.30
C PHE A 223 -11.85 -20.05 -58.64
N TYR A 224 -11.15 -20.43 -59.71
CA TYR A 224 -11.03 -21.84 -60.08
C TYR A 224 -10.46 -22.68 -58.92
N ARG A 225 -11.16 -23.75 -58.52
CA ARG A 225 -10.81 -24.62 -57.37
C ARG A 225 -10.75 -23.94 -56.00
N CYS A 226 -11.49 -22.85 -55.76
CA CYS A 226 -11.64 -22.30 -54.41
C CYS A 226 -12.53 -23.20 -53.53
N ALA A 227 -11.93 -24.25 -52.95
CA ALA A 227 -12.65 -25.33 -52.27
C ALA A 227 -13.49 -24.86 -51.08
N GLU A 228 -13.03 -23.85 -50.33
CA GLU A 228 -13.67 -23.37 -49.10
C GLU A 228 -14.67 -22.22 -49.32
N LEU A 229 -14.81 -21.69 -50.53
CA LEU A 229 -15.64 -20.50 -50.81
C LEU A 229 -17.14 -20.81 -50.67
N ARG A 230 -17.81 -20.08 -49.76
CA ARG A 230 -19.23 -20.28 -49.41
C ARG A 230 -20.16 -19.18 -49.91
N SER A 231 -19.66 -17.95 -50.00
CA SER A 231 -20.42 -16.78 -50.43
C SER A 231 -19.52 -15.69 -51.01
N ILE A 232 -20.06 -14.90 -51.94
CA ILE A 232 -19.35 -13.80 -52.62
C ILE A 232 -20.33 -12.68 -52.97
N ARG A 233 -19.87 -11.43 -52.86
CA ARG A 233 -20.59 -10.25 -53.37
C ARG A 233 -19.99 -9.79 -54.70
N PHE A 234 -20.82 -9.62 -55.72
CA PHE A 234 -20.41 -9.11 -57.04
C PHE A 234 -20.63 -7.60 -57.17
N PRO A 235 -19.65 -6.85 -57.71
CA PRO A 235 -19.77 -5.42 -57.93
C PRO A 235 -20.85 -5.10 -58.96
N ALA A 236 -21.66 -4.08 -58.71
CA ALA A 236 -22.77 -3.69 -59.58
C ALA A 236 -22.31 -3.20 -60.98
N GLY A 237 -21.04 -2.82 -61.11
CA GLY A 237 -20.45 -2.31 -62.36
C GLY A 237 -20.14 -3.36 -63.44
N VAL A 238 -20.04 -4.64 -63.08
CA VAL A 238 -19.60 -5.70 -64.00
C VAL A 238 -20.68 -6.10 -65.00
N LYS A 239 -20.29 -6.24 -66.27
CA LYS A 239 -21.20 -6.54 -67.40
C LYS A 239 -21.17 -7.99 -67.88
N VAL A 240 -20.09 -8.72 -67.62
CA VAL A 240 -19.91 -10.10 -68.06
C VAL A 240 -19.52 -10.93 -66.85
N PHE A 241 -20.21 -12.05 -66.64
CA PHE A 241 -19.85 -13.06 -65.64
C PHE A 241 -18.90 -14.07 -66.32
N PRO A 242 -17.58 -14.04 -66.04
CA PRO A 242 -16.58 -14.62 -66.94
C PRO A 242 -16.56 -16.15 -67.04
N GLN A 243 -15.85 -16.64 -68.05
CA GLN A 243 -15.65 -18.07 -68.32
C GLN A 243 -15.01 -18.76 -67.11
N GLY A 244 -15.58 -19.89 -66.67
CA GLY A 244 -15.01 -20.71 -65.59
C GLY A 244 -14.92 -20.06 -64.20
N LEU A 245 -15.61 -18.94 -63.96
CA LEU A 245 -15.42 -18.05 -62.81
C LEU A 245 -15.35 -18.75 -61.43
N PHE A 246 -16.25 -19.70 -61.16
CA PHE A 246 -16.33 -20.53 -59.94
C PHE A 246 -16.12 -22.02 -60.22
N LYS A 247 -15.44 -22.36 -61.31
CA LYS A 247 -15.30 -23.76 -61.69
C LYS A 247 -14.58 -24.55 -60.58
N GLU A 248 -15.16 -25.67 -60.18
CA GLU A 248 -14.68 -26.55 -59.09
C GLU A 248 -14.71 -25.90 -57.67
N CYS A 249 -15.62 -24.94 -57.41
CA CYS A 249 -15.88 -24.40 -56.07
C CYS A 249 -16.83 -25.30 -55.24
N ASN A 250 -16.26 -26.12 -54.37
CA ASN A 250 -16.98 -27.23 -53.75
C ASN A 250 -18.03 -26.87 -52.68
N LEU A 251 -17.86 -25.79 -51.91
CA LEU A 251 -18.74 -25.43 -50.77
C LEU A 251 -19.73 -24.29 -51.05
N LEU A 252 -19.81 -23.81 -52.29
CA LEU A 252 -20.63 -22.67 -52.69
C LEU A 252 -22.11 -23.09 -52.82
N GLU A 253 -22.98 -22.61 -51.93
CA GLU A 253 -24.39 -23.05 -51.87
C GLU A 253 -25.39 -22.17 -52.63
N THR A 254 -25.12 -20.88 -52.75
CA THR A 254 -26.02 -19.90 -53.40
C THR A 254 -25.22 -18.80 -54.06
N ILE A 255 -25.66 -18.35 -55.24
CA ILE A 255 -25.04 -17.26 -56.01
C ILE A 255 -26.11 -16.25 -56.42
N GLU A 256 -25.86 -14.98 -56.15
CA GLU A 256 -26.66 -13.85 -56.64
C GLU A 256 -25.85 -13.10 -57.71
N ILE A 257 -26.38 -13.06 -58.95
CA ILE A 257 -25.74 -12.35 -60.05
C ILE A 257 -26.25 -10.91 -60.09
N SER A 258 -25.35 -9.94 -60.01
CA SER A 258 -25.71 -8.52 -59.90
C SER A 258 -26.50 -8.02 -61.12
N PRO A 259 -27.53 -7.16 -60.96
CA PRO A 259 -28.34 -6.61 -62.06
C PRO A 259 -27.58 -5.84 -63.15
N GLY A 260 -26.29 -5.57 -62.95
CA GLY A 260 -25.42 -4.99 -63.96
C GLY A 260 -25.05 -5.95 -65.10
N VAL A 261 -25.10 -7.27 -64.86
CA VAL A 261 -24.59 -8.31 -65.76
C VAL A 261 -25.54 -8.54 -66.94
N THR A 262 -24.98 -8.54 -68.15
CA THR A 262 -25.71 -8.74 -69.42
C THR A 262 -25.39 -10.07 -70.11
N GLU A 263 -24.30 -10.73 -69.74
CA GLU A 263 -23.82 -11.98 -70.32
C GLU A 263 -23.19 -12.89 -69.24
N ILE A 264 -23.49 -14.18 -69.30
CA ILE A 264 -22.84 -15.22 -68.50
C ILE A 264 -22.09 -16.15 -69.45
N SER A 265 -20.77 -16.26 -69.31
CA SER A 265 -19.94 -17.09 -70.17
C SER A 265 -20.02 -18.59 -69.82
N GLU A 266 -19.52 -19.44 -70.72
CA GLU A 266 -19.51 -20.90 -70.55
C GLU A 266 -18.73 -21.38 -69.32
N ASN A 267 -19.12 -22.55 -68.80
CA ASN A 267 -18.50 -23.24 -67.65
C ASN A 267 -18.43 -22.43 -66.33
N ALA A 268 -19.08 -21.27 -66.21
CA ALA A 268 -18.81 -20.32 -65.13
C ALA A 268 -19.10 -20.84 -63.70
N MET A 269 -19.94 -21.88 -63.56
CA MET A 269 -20.29 -22.54 -62.30
C MET A 269 -20.24 -24.08 -62.44
N LYS A 270 -19.34 -24.58 -63.30
CA LYS A 270 -19.11 -26.01 -63.56
C LYS A 270 -18.40 -26.67 -62.36
N GLY A 271 -18.89 -27.82 -61.90
CA GLY A 271 -18.27 -28.58 -60.82
C GLY A 271 -18.50 -27.98 -59.42
N CYS A 272 -19.66 -27.38 -59.18
CA CYS A 272 -20.06 -26.82 -57.87
C CYS A 272 -21.08 -27.76 -57.18
N PRO A 273 -20.66 -28.88 -56.56
CA PRO A 273 -21.57 -29.93 -56.08
C PRO A 273 -22.53 -29.52 -54.96
N ASN A 274 -22.28 -28.43 -54.23
CA ASN A 274 -23.19 -27.95 -53.17
C ASN A 274 -24.12 -26.80 -53.61
N LEU A 275 -24.00 -26.32 -54.86
CA LEU A 275 -24.79 -25.21 -55.37
C LEU A 275 -26.27 -25.60 -55.50
N LYS A 276 -27.16 -24.87 -54.82
CA LYS A 276 -28.60 -25.16 -54.75
C LYS A 276 -29.45 -24.08 -55.40
N LYS A 277 -29.04 -22.82 -55.31
CA LYS A 277 -29.81 -21.66 -55.79
C LYS A 277 -28.93 -20.69 -56.57
N VAL A 278 -29.40 -20.22 -57.72
CA VAL A 278 -28.75 -19.15 -58.49
C VAL A 278 -29.78 -18.14 -58.93
N PHE A 279 -29.59 -16.88 -58.54
CA PHE A 279 -30.41 -15.77 -58.98
C PHE A 279 -29.79 -15.13 -60.22
N ILE A 280 -30.54 -15.11 -61.32
CA ILE A 280 -30.10 -14.57 -62.62
C ILE A 280 -31.03 -13.42 -63.00
N PRO A 281 -30.54 -12.16 -63.04
CA PRO A 281 -31.38 -10.99 -63.28
C PRO A 281 -31.82 -10.91 -64.74
N SER A 282 -32.94 -10.22 -64.99
CA SER A 282 -33.50 -10.03 -66.33
C SER A 282 -32.65 -9.17 -67.28
N SER A 283 -31.59 -8.52 -66.76
CA SER A 283 -30.55 -7.87 -67.55
C SER A 283 -29.69 -8.86 -68.37
N VAL A 284 -29.64 -10.14 -67.98
CA VAL A 284 -28.88 -11.18 -68.71
C VAL A 284 -29.58 -11.51 -70.03
N THR A 285 -28.82 -11.43 -71.13
CA THR A 285 -29.30 -11.63 -72.51
C THR A 285 -28.56 -12.73 -73.28
N ALA A 286 -27.55 -13.35 -72.65
CA ALA A 286 -26.80 -14.48 -73.17
C ALA A 286 -26.27 -15.31 -71.99
N ILE A 287 -26.36 -16.64 -72.11
CA ILE A 287 -25.84 -17.60 -71.14
C ILE A 287 -25.10 -18.70 -71.94
N GLY A 288 -23.86 -18.99 -71.55
CA GLY A 288 -23.00 -19.98 -72.19
C GLY A 288 -23.33 -21.43 -71.83
N GLU A 289 -22.73 -22.34 -72.59
CA GLU A 289 -22.88 -23.78 -72.40
C GLU A 289 -22.24 -24.28 -71.09
N ASN A 290 -22.68 -25.47 -70.65
CA ASN A 290 -22.14 -26.20 -69.50
C ASN A 290 -22.09 -25.41 -68.17
N LEU A 291 -23.00 -24.45 -67.98
CA LEU A 291 -22.96 -23.53 -66.84
C LEU A 291 -22.94 -24.24 -65.48
N PHE A 292 -23.68 -25.35 -65.35
CA PHE A 292 -23.82 -26.17 -64.13
C PHE A 292 -23.45 -27.65 -64.36
N GLU A 293 -22.62 -27.94 -65.36
CA GLU A 293 -22.12 -29.30 -65.56
C GLU A 293 -21.39 -29.78 -64.29
N GLU A 294 -21.55 -31.03 -63.88
CA GLU A 294 -20.96 -31.60 -62.65
C GLU A 294 -21.40 -30.93 -61.32
N SER A 295 -22.37 -30.01 -61.35
CA SER A 295 -23.03 -29.45 -60.15
C SER A 295 -24.27 -30.27 -59.75
N ALA A 296 -24.76 -30.14 -58.50
CA ALA A 296 -25.96 -30.85 -58.05
C ALA A 296 -27.26 -30.23 -58.60
N GLN A 297 -28.42 -30.58 -58.04
CA GLN A 297 -29.74 -30.05 -58.47
C GLN A 297 -29.90 -28.55 -58.14
N VAL A 298 -29.29 -27.69 -58.96
CA VAL A 298 -29.45 -26.22 -58.92
C VAL A 298 -30.89 -25.84 -59.31
N SER A 299 -31.46 -24.84 -58.65
CA SER A 299 -32.65 -24.11 -59.11
C SER A 299 -32.29 -22.68 -59.50
N ILE A 300 -32.77 -22.23 -60.66
CA ILE A 300 -32.60 -20.86 -61.17
C ILE A 300 -33.78 -20.01 -60.70
N TYR A 301 -33.47 -18.82 -60.20
CA TYR A 301 -34.43 -17.80 -59.78
C TYR A 301 -34.30 -16.56 -60.68
N GLY A 302 -35.40 -15.91 -61.03
CA GLY A 302 -35.39 -14.66 -61.80
C GLY A 302 -36.78 -14.26 -62.32
N GLU A 303 -36.85 -13.15 -63.05
CA GLU A 303 -38.10 -12.61 -63.62
C GLU A 303 -38.75 -13.58 -64.64
N GLU A 304 -40.08 -13.68 -64.64
CA GLU A 304 -40.81 -14.45 -65.66
C GLU A 304 -40.64 -13.81 -67.06
N GLY A 305 -40.38 -14.64 -68.07
CA GLY A 305 -40.04 -14.20 -69.43
C GLY A 305 -38.57 -13.81 -69.64
N SER A 306 -37.73 -13.86 -68.61
CA SER A 306 -36.29 -13.59 -68.71
C SER A 306 -35.52 -14.62 -69.56
N TYR A 307 -34.31 -14.25 -69.98
CA TYR A 307 -33.39 -15.19 -70.63
C TYR A 307 -33.01 -16.36 -69.71
N ALA A 308 -32.98 -16.12 -68.39
CA ALA A 308 -32.77 -17.15 -67.38
C ALA A 308 -33.86 -18.23 -67.41
N GLN A 309 -35.14 -17.82 -67.51
CA GLN A 309 -36.25 -18.76 -67.69
C GLN A 309 -36.09 -19.59 -68.97
N LYS A 310 -35.75 -18.93 -70.09
CA LYS A 310 -35.53 -19.62 -71.37
C LYS A 310 -34.44 -20.69 -71.26
N TYR A 311 -33.29 -20.32 -70.70
CA TYR A 311 -32.15 -21.23 -70.48
C TYR A 311 -32.52 -22.40 -69.57
N ALA A 312 -33.24 -22.13 -68.47
CA ALA A 312 -33.70 -23.17 -67.55
C ALA A 312 -34.60 -24.21 -68.25
N LEU A 313 -35.53 -23.75 -69.12
CA LEU A 313 -36.35 -24.66 -69.93
C LEU A 313 -35.54 -25.46 -70.95
N GLU A 314 -34.59 -24.82 -71.64
CA GLU A 314 -33.75 -25.48 -72.66
C GLU A 314 -32.86 -26.58 -72.07
N HIS A 315 -32.33 -26.38 -70.85
CA HIS A 315 -31.45 -27.33 -70.16
C HIS A 315 -32.16 -28.19 -69.08
N GLN A 316 -33.49 -28.14 -68.97
CA GLN A 316 -34.30 -28.90 -67.99
C GLN A 316 -33.95 -28.63 -66.51
N ILE A 317 -33.56 -27.39 -66.20
CA ILE A 317 -33.22 -26.94 -64.85
C ILE A 317 -34.49 -26.36 -64.18
N PRO A 318 -34.77 -26.65 -62.90
CA PRO A 318 -35.86 -26.02 -62.16
C PRO A 318 -35.76 -24.48 -62.20
N PHE A 319 -36.87 -23.82 -62.54
CA PHE A 319 -36.99 -22.36 -62.55
C PHE A 319 -38.05 -21.88 -61.56
N VAL A 320 -37.75 -20.82 -60.81
CA VAL A 320 -38.67 -20.17 -59.87
C VAL A 320 -38.79 -18.69 -60.26
N ALA A 321 -40.02 -18.26 -60.55
CA ALA A 321 -40.30 -16.86 -60.90
C ALA A 321 -40.26 -15.96 -59.67
N GLU A 322 -39.56 -14.83 -59.79
CA GLU A 322 -39.69 -13.70 -58.85
C GLU A 322 -41.15 -13.22 -58.78
N GLY A 323 -41.65 -12.94 -57.58
CA GLY A 323 -43.06 -12.60 -57.31
C GLY A 323 -44.00 -13.80 -57.09
N SER A 324 -43.50 -15.04 -57.14
CA SER A 324 -44.33 -16.23 -56.86
C SER A 324 -44.63 -16.42 -55.36
N ALA A 325 -45.70 -17.15 -55.02
CA ALA A 325 -46.29 -17.15 -53.68
C ALA A 325 -45.39 -17.63 -52.52
N SER A 326 -44.20 -18.19 -52.80
CA SER A 326 -43.17 -18.49 -51.81
C SER A 326 -42.44 -17.26 -51.27
N GLU A 327 -42.52 -16.09 -51.92
CA GLU A 327 -41.90 -14.85 -51.43
C GLU A 327 -42.67 -14.19 -50.28
N ALA A 328 -43.97 -14.49 -50.13
CA ALA A 328 -44.78 -13.91 -49.06
C ALA A 328 -44.35 -14.36 -47.66
N GLU A 329 -43.64 -15.48 -47.54
CA GLU A 329 -43.10 -15.98 -46.27
C GLU A 329 -41.79 -15.28 -45.87
N ASN A 330 -40.99 -14.76 -46.81
CA ASN A 330 -39.65 -14.21 -46.56
C ASN A 330 -39.49 -12.78 -47.13
N PRO A 331 -40.16 -11.76 -46.56
CA PRO A 331 -40.20 -10.43 -47.14
C PRO A 331 -38.89 -9.65 -46.94
N VAL A 332 -38.56 -8.80 -47.91
CA VAL A 332 -37.56 -7.73 -47.76
C VAL A 332 -38.29 -6.44 -47.41
N ILE A 333 -37.98 -5.85 -46.25
CA ILE A 333 -38.63 -4.62 -45.76
C ILE A 333 -37.54 -3.63 -45.36
N ASP A 334 -37.59 -2.42 -45.92
CA ASP A 334 -36.58 -1.35 -45.74
C ASP A 334 -35.13 -1.82 -46.00
N GLY A 335 -34.96 -2.71 -46.99
CA GLY A 335 -33.69 -3.36 -47.35
C GLY A 335 -33.33 -4.58 -46.48
N VAL A 336 -34.00 -4.81 -45.35
CA VAL A 336 -33.73 -5.93 -44.46
C VAL A 336 -34.46 -7.19 -44.94
N CYS A 337 -33.72 -8.28 -45.17
CA CYS A 337 -34.28 -9.57 -45.56
C CYS A 337 -34.70 -10.36 -44.32
N TYR A 338 -35.99 -10.70 -44.20
CA TYR A 338 -36.53 -11.52 -43.13
C TYR A 338 -36.89 -12.92 -43.65
N THR A 339 -36.46 -13.96 -42.95
CA THR A 339 -36.84 -15.36 -43.23
C THR A 339 -37.74 -15.89 -42.11
N TYR A 340 -38.84 -16.54 -42.45
CA TYR A 340 -39.73 -17.19 -41.49
C TYR A 340 -39.18 -18.56 -41.08
N ASP A 341 -39.15 -18.84 -39.78
CA ASP A 341 -38.84 -20.13 -39.19
C ASP A 341 -40.11 -20.77 -38.61
N ALA A 342 -40.61 -21.79 -39.30
CA ALA A 342 -41.78 -22.55 -38.92
C ALA A 342 -41.60 -23.39 -37.64
N ALA A 343 -40.36 -23.66 -37.19
CA ALA A 343 -40.10 -24.40 -35.96
C ALA A 343 -40.24 -23.53 -34.70
N SER A 344 -39.86 -22.25 -34.81
CA SER A 344 -39.97 -21.26 -33.71
C SER A 344 -41.22 -20.37 -33.79
N ASP A 345 -42.01 -20.47 -34.87
CA ASP A 345 -43.17 -19.61 -35.17
C ASP A 345 -42.79 -18.11 -35.22
N SER A 346 -41.59 -17.82 -35.74
CA SER A 346 -40.96 -16.49 -35.67
C SER A 346 -40.15 -16.15 -36.92
N TYR A 347 -39.69 -14.90 -37.03
CA TYR A 347 -38.85 -14.40 -38.12
C TYR A 347 -37.41 -14.19 -37.66
N LYS A 348 -36.49 -14.38 -38.60
CA LYS A 348 -35.05 -14.15 -38.45
C LYS A 348 -34.57 -13.18 -39.52
N VAL A 349 -33.74 -12.20 -39.16
CA VAL A 349 -33.06 -11.35 -40.16
C VAL A 349 -31.94 -12.16 -40.78
N THR A 350 -31.91 -12.30 -42.10
CA THR A 350 -30.97 -13.17 -42.83
C THR A 350 -30.09 -12.44 -43.84
N GLY A 351 -30.31 -11.14 -44.06
CA GLY A 351 -29.55 -10.36 -45.03
C GLY A 351 -29.94 -8.88 -45.01
N PHE A 352 -29.16 -8.05 -45.69
CA PHE A 352 -29.48 -6.66 -45.98
C PHE A 352 -29.16 -6.34 -47.45
N ASN A 353 -30.20 -6.16 -48.25
CA ASN A 353 -30.10 -5.75 -49.64
C ASN A 353 -30.04 -4.22 -49.73
N GLN A 354 -29.07 -3.69 -50.47
CA GLN A 354 -28.74 -2.27 -50.49
C GLN A 354 -29.67 -1.48 -51.40
N ASP A 355 -30.41 -0.49 -50.87
CA ASP A 355 -30.77 0.72 -51.63
C ASP A 355 -31.42 1.89 -50.83
N ILE A 356 -31.83 1.73 -49.55
CA ILE A 356 -32.89 2.60 -48.99
C ILE A 356 -32.56 3.43 -47.72
N SER A 357 -31.51 3.15 -46.91
CA SER A 357 -31.22 4.01 -45.74
C SER A 357 -29.79 3.94 -45.17
N GLU A 358 -29.30 5.09 -44.68
CA GLU A 358 -28.11 5.16 -43.79
C GLU A 358 -28.45 4.80 -42.33
N GLU A 359 -29.73 4.82 -41.93
CA GLU A 359 -30.20 4.46 -40.58
C GLU A 359 -31.30 3.39 -40.67
N VAL A 360 -31.06 2.22 -40.07
CA VAL A 360 -31.96 1.05 -40.12
C VAL A 360 -32.56 0.78 -38.74
N THR A 361 -33.86 0.49 -38.68
CA THR A 361 -34.52 0.01 -37.45
C THR A 361 -35.17 -1.32 -37.75
N LEU A 362 -34.72 -2.38 -37.08
CA LEU A 362 -35.26 -3.73 -37.31
C LEU A 362 -36.67 -3.83 -36.74
N LEU A 363 -37.54 -4.58 -37.41
CA LEU A 363 -38.94 -4.71 -37.01
C LEU A 363 -39.09 -5.63 -35.80
N ASN A 364 -39.98 -5.26 -34.88
CA ASN A 364 -40.39 -6.13 -33.77
C ASN A 364 -41.20 -7.35 -34.25
N THR A 365 -41.96 -7.17 -35.33
CA THR A 365 -42.86 -8.19 -35.90
C THR A 365 -42.94 -8.07 -37.41
N VAL A 366 -42.96 -9.21 -38.10
CA VAL A 366 -43.25 -9.33 -39.53
C VAL A 366 -44.47 -10.24 -39.66
N ASN A 367 -45.47 -9.85 -40.47
CA ASN A 367 -46.72 -10.59 -40.66
C ASN A 367 -47.45 -11.03 -39.36
N GLY A 368 -47.29 -10.25 -38.28
CA GLY A 368 -47.88 -10.54 -36.96
C GLY A 368 -47.12 -11.57 -36.11
N LYS A 369 -45.97 -12.06 -36.57
CA LYS A 369 -45.04 -12.95 -35.84
C LYS A 369 -43.82 -12.14 -35.39
N SER A 370 -43.23 -12.48 -34.25
CA SER A 370 -42.06 -11.76 -33.71
C SER A 370 -40.80 -12.00 -34.54
N VAL A 371 -39.91 -11.01 -34.61
CA VAL A 371 -38.54 -11.19 -35.11
C VAL A 371 -37.64 -11.48 -33.91
N THR A 372 -36.93 -12.62 -33.92
CA THR A 372 -36.28 -13.17 -32.71
C THR A 372 -34.76 -13.34 -32.82
N GLU A 373 -34.20 -13.33 -34.04
CA GLU A 373 -32.77 -13.53 -34.27
C GLU A 373 -32.26 -12.65 -35.42
N ILE A 374 -31.04 -12.11 -35.29
CA ILE A 374 -30.22 -11.69 -36.44
C ILE A 374 -29.32 -12.87 -36.78
N GLY A 375 -29.36 -13.32 -38.03
CA GLY A 375 -28.60 -14.45 -38.50
C GLY A 375 -27.11 -14.20 -38.62
N GLU A 376 -26.40 -15.31 -38.74
CA GLU A 376 -25.00 -15.32 -39.13
C GLU A 376 -24.82 -14.59 -40.47
N ASN A 377 -23.80 -13.73 -40.54
CA ASN A 377 -23.47 -12.88 -41.70
C ASN A 377 -24.57 -11.92 -42.20
N ALA A 378 -25.67 -11.69 -41.46
CA ALA A 378 -26.85 -10.97 -41.99
C ALA A 378 -26.60 -9.51 -42.45
N PHE A 379 -25.59 -8.83 -41.88
CA PHE A 379 -25.08 -7.53 -42.33
C PHE A 379 -23.58 -7.61 -42.64
N TYR A 380 -23.04 -8.78 -42.97
CA TYR A 380 -21.62 -8.94 -43.31
C TYR A 380 -21.22 -7.96 -44.41
N TYR A 381 -20.13 -7.24 -44.19
CA TYR A 381 -19.60 -6.20 -45.08
C TYR A 381 -20.62 -5.09 -45.42
N CYS A 382 -21.55 -4.73 -44.52
CA CYS A 382 -22.54 -3.70 -44.83
C CYS A 382 -21.90 -2.30 -44.97
N GLN A 383 -21.66 -1.89 -46.22
CA GLN A 383 -21.08 -0.60 -46.59
C GLN A 383 -22.09 0.56 -46.64
N ALA A 384 -23.36 0.34 -46.31
CA ALA A 384 -24.43 1.34 -46.44
C ALA A 384 -24.91 1.93 -45.10
N VAL A 385 -25.04 1.07 -44.08
CA VAL A 385 -25.68 1.45 -42.81
C VAL A 385 -24.69 2.14 -41.89
N LYS A 386 -25.02 3.37 -41.47
CA LYS A 386 -24.28 4.14 -40.44
C LYS A 386 -24.84 3.95 -39.04
N LYS A 387 -26.14 3.66 -38.89
CA LYS A 387 -26.73 3.31 -37.60
C LYS A 387 -27.75 2.21 -37.71
N ILE A 388 -27.76 1.31 -36.73
CA ILE A 388 -28.81 0.30 -36.61
C ILE A 388 -29.43 0.25 -35.22
N THR A 389 -30.75 0.09 -35.16
CA THR A 389 -31.51 -0.17 -33.93
C THR A 389 -32.03 -1.61 -33.94
N VAL A 390 -31.61 -2.39 -32.95
CA VAL A 390 -31.97 -3.79 -32.72
C VAL A 390 -33.00 -3.84 -31.58
N PRO A 391 -34.27 -4.22 -31.86
CA PRO A 391 -35.34 -4.21 -30.87
C PRO A 391 -35.23 -5.37 -29.87
N GLY A 392 -35.79 -5.19 -28.67
CA GLY A 392 -35.73 -6.17 -27.57
C GLY A 392 -36.46 -7.50 -27.82
N THR A 393 -37.17 -7.63 -28.95
CA THR A 393 -37.73 -8.89 -29.45
C THR A 393 -36.64 -9.83 -30.00
N ILE A 394 -35.55 -9.28 -30.52
CA ILE A 394 -34.39 -10.04 -31.00
C ILE A 394 -33.58 -10.51 -29.80
N LYS A 395 -33.47 -11.83 -29.64
CA LYS A 395 -32.80 -12.51 -28.52
C LYS A 395 -31.35 -12.83 -28.78
N LYS A 396 -31.02 -13.09 -30.05
CA LYS A 396 -29.69 -13.54 -30.47
C LYS A 396 -29.21 -12.77 -31.68
N ILE A 397 -27.93 -12.41 -31.66
CA ILE A 397 -27.21 -11.91 -32.82
C ILE A 397 -26.18 -12.98 -33.21
N GLY A 398 -26.28 -13.51 -34.42
CA GLY A 398 -25.47 -14.61 -34.93
C GLY A 398 -24.00 -14.23 -35.21
N ASN A 399 -23.20 -15.24 -35.55
CA ASN A 399 -21.78 -15.06 -35.81
C ASN A 399 -21.53 -14.11 -37.00
N SER A 400 -20.51 -13.27 -36.92
CA SER A 400 -20.13 -12.29 -37.95
C SER A 400 -21.28 -11.38 -38.43
N ALA A 401 -22.35 -11.21 -37.64
CA ALA A 401 -23.57 -10.56 -38.11
C ALA A 401 -23.38 -9.12 -38.61
N PHE A 402 -22.43 -8.35 -38.06
CA PHE A 402 -22.04 -7.02 -38.52
C PHE A 402 -20.54 -6.94 -38.91
N HIS A 403 -19.86 -8.07 -39.11
CA HIS A 403 -18.43 -8.10 -39.43
C HIS A 403 -18.12 -7.25 -40.68
N TYR A 404 -17.11 -6.38 -40.61
CA TYR A 404 -16.73 -5.42 -41.66
C TYR A 404 -17.84 -4.40 -42.03
N CYS A 405 -18.71 -4.02 -41.09
CA CYS A 405 -19.59 -2.86 -41.22
C CYS A 405 -18.79 -1.55 -41.03
N THR A 406 -17.83 -1.30 -41.90
CA THR A 406 -16.84 -0.22 -41.81
C THR A 406 -17.41 1.21 -41.78
N LYS A 407 -18.69 1.41 -42.10
CA LYS A 407 -19.40 2.70 -41.99
C LYS A 407 -20.37 2.79 -40.81
N LEU A 408 -20.56 1.70 -40.04
CA LEU A 408 -21.45 1.67 -38.88
C LEU A 408 -20.86 2.52 -37.75
N GLU A 409 -21.39 3.72 -37.57
CA GLU A 409 -20.96 4.67 -36.54
C GLU A 409 -21.57 4.38 -35.16
N GLY A 410 -22.73 3.70 -35.10
CA GLY A 410 -23.42 3.41 -33.85
C GLY A 410 -24.49 2.32 -33.95
N ILE A 411 -24.60 1.51 -32.89
CA ILE A 411 -25.65 0.50 -32.74
C ILE A 411 -26.42 0.74 -31.44
N ILE A 412 -27.75 0.64 -31.51
CA ILE A 412 -28.64 0.63 -30.34
C ILE A 412 -29.14 -0.80 -30.16
N LEU A 413 -28.78 -1.41 -29.04
CA LEU A 413 -29.29 -2.71 -28.60
C LEU A 413 -30.32 -2.46 -27.48
N GLU A 414 -31.59 -2.76 -27.74
CA GLU A 414 -32.65 -2.62 -26.72
C GLU A 414 -32.62 -3.75 -25.67
N GLU A 415 -33.19 -3.49 -24.49
CA GLU A 415 -33.34 -4.51 -23.44
C GLU A 415 -34.20 -5.68 -23.94
N GLY A 416 -33.61 -6.87 -23.94
CA GLY A 416 -34.19 -8.08 -24.48
C GLY A 416 -33.23 -8.91 -25.33
N VAL A 417 -32.14 -8.32 -25.84
CA VAL A 417 -31.02 -9.05 -26.46
C VAL A 417 -30.26 -9.84 -25.39
N GLU A 418 -30.13 -11.16 -25.58
CA GLU A 418 -29.59 -12.07 -24.55
C GLU A 418 -28.17 -12.58 -24.87
N SER A 419 -27.80 -12.66 -26.15
CA SER A 419 -26.50 -13.15 -26.60
C SER A 419 -26.03 -12.56 -27.93
N LEU A 420 -24.71 -12.38 -28.04
CA LEU A 420 -23.98 -12.01 -29.26
C LEU A 420 -23.05 -13.18 -29.63
N GLY A 421 -23.00 -13.55 -30.91
CA GLY A 421 -22.12 -14.59 -31.43
C GLY A 421 -20.65 -14.18 -31.52
N ASP A 422 -19.86 -15.00 -32.21
CA ASP A 422 -18.46 -14.73 -32.49
C ASP A 422 -18.32 -13.66 -33.59
N TYR A 423 -17.25 -12.86 -33.58
CA TYR A 423 -16.91 -11.87 -34.61
C TYR A 423 -17.98 -10.80 -34.94
N VAL A 424 -18.99 -10.59 -34.08
CA VAL A 424 -20.18 -9.79 -34.41
C VAL A 424 -19.86 -8.39 -34.96
N PHE A 425 -18.95 -7.64 -34.34
CA PHE A 425 -18.50 -6.30 -34.79
C PHE A 425 -17.03 -6.30 -35.26
N CYS A 426 -16.51 -7.46 -35.66
CA CYS A 426 -15.11 -7.61 -36.04
C CYS A 426 -14.76 -6.66 -37.20
N TYR A 427 -13.69 -5.88 -37.02
CA TYR A 427 -13.25 -4.81 -37.91
C TYR A 427 -14.24 -3.64 -38.13
N ASP A 428 -15.14 -3.35 -37.20
CA ASP A 428 -16.02 -2.18 -37.26
C ASP A 428 -15.33 -0.89 -36.76
N TRP A 429 -14.35 -0.41 -37.54
CA TRP A 429 -13.47 0.72 -37.17
C TRP A 429 -14.13 2.11 -37.11
N ALA A 430 -15.35 2.27 -37.60
CA ALA A 430 -16.12 3.52 -37.48
C ALA A 430 -17.02 3.59 -36.23
N LEU A 431 -17.21 2.46 -35.54
CA LEU A 431 -18.13 2.32 -34.42
C LEU A 431 -17.64 3.14 -33.22
N LYS A 432 -18.46 4.09 -32.74
CA LYS A 432 -18.02 5.04 -31.70
C LYS A 432 -18.33 4.56 -30.29
N GLU A 433 -19.53 4.03 -30.08
CA GLU A 433 -20.02 3.68 -28.76
C GLU A 433 -20.93 2.46 -28.84
N VAL A 434 -20.73 1.50 -27.94
CA VAL A 434 -21.59 0.31 -27.83
C VAL A 434 -22.05 0.14 -26.39
N LYS A 435 -23.35 -0.06 -26.22
CA LYS A 435 -24.00 -0.37 -24.94
C LYS A 435 -24.64 -1.74 -25.02
N LEU A 436 -24.08 -2.71 -24.29
CA LEU A 436 -24.71 -4.01 -24.11
C LEU A 436 -25.84 -3.85 -23.07
N PRO A 437 -27.09 -4.24 -23.38
CA PRO A 437 -28.20 -4.19 -22.42
C PRO A 437 -27.95 -5.21 -21.29
N ASP A 438 -28.50 -4.95 -20.09
CA ASP A 438 -28.26 -5.79 -18.90
C ASP A 438 -28.80 -7.23 -19.06
N THR A 439 -29.63 -7.46 -20.08
CA THR A 439 -30.11 -8.77 -20.55
C THR A 439 -29.03 -9.63 -21.24
N VAL A 440 -27.94 -9.05 -21.77
CA VAL A 440 -26.83 -9.83 -22.36
C VAL A 440 -26.06 -10.56 -21.27
N THR A 441 -25.97 -11.88 -21.36
CA THR A 441 -25.27 -12.73 -20.37
C THR A 441 -23.91 -13.23 -20.85
N GLN A 442 -23.67 -13.21 -22.16
CA GLN A 442 -22.43 -13.61 -22.82
C GLN A 442 -22.30 -12.97 -24.22
N PHE A 443 -21.07 -12.86 -24.73
CA PHE A 443 -20.76 -12.54 -26.12
C PHE A 443 -19.63 -13.45 -26.63
N GLY A 444 -19.60 -13.77 -27.92
CA GLY A 444 -18.66 -14.72 -28.50
C GLY A 444 -17.22 -14.22 -28.61
N ALA A 445 -16.35 -15.08 -29.15
CA ALA A 445 -14.95 -14.77 -29.40
C ALA A 445 -14.79 -13.68 -30.47
N CYS A 446 -13.76 -12.84 -30.36
CA CYS A 446 -13.46 -11.75 -31.28
C CYS A 446 -14.63 -10.78 -31.55
N CYS A 447 -15.64 -10.72 -30.67
CA CYS A 447 -16.87 -9.95 -30.86
C CYS A 447 -16.62 -8.46 -31.14
N PHE A 448 -15.54 -7.89 -30.60
CA PHE A 448 -15.11 -6.49 -30.81
C PHE A 448 -13.68 -6.40 -31.37
N HIS A 449 -13.26 -7.37 -32.16
CA HIS A 449 -11.88 -7.45 -32.65
C HIS A 449 -11.53 -6.28 -33.58
N ASP A 450 -10.41 -5.63 -33.29
CA ASP A 450 -9.90 -4.43 -33.98
C ASP A 450 -10.88 -3.23 -34.06
N CYS A 451 -11.93 -3.19 -33.23
CA CYS A 451 -12.79 -2.02 -33.08
C CYS A 451 -12.03 -0.82 -32.47
N ARG A 452 -12.50 0.40 -32.76
CA ARG A 452 -11.91 1.66 -32.26
C ARG A 452 -12.96 2.52 -31.55
N LEU A 453 -13.37 2.08 -30.38
CA LEU A 453 -14.47 2.67 -29.63
C LEU A 453 -14.00 3.86 -28.77
N ASP A 454 -14.87 4.86 -28.61
CA ASP A 454 -14.76 5.86 -27.55
C ASP A 454 -15.28 5.33 -26.21
N GLY A 455 -16.30 4.45 -26.25
CA GLY A 455 -16.89 3.85 -25.05
C GLY A 455 -17.53 2.48 -25.30
N LEU A 456 -17.23 1.53 -24.42
CA LEU A 456 -17.86 0.21 -24.37
C LEU A 456 -18.48 0.00 -22.98
N TYR A 457 -19.80 -0.17 -22.94
CA TYR A 457 -20.53 -0.43 -21.71
C TYR A 457 -20.96 -1.90 -21.68
N LEU A 458 -20.31 -2.66 -20.81
CA LEU A 458 -20.56 -4.08 -20.61
C LEU A 458 -21.79 -4.32 -19.73
N SER A 459 -22.57 -5.35 -20.06
CA SER A 459 -23.79 -5.75 -19.34
C SER A 459 -23.50 -6.21 -17.90
N LYS A 460 -24.36 -5.83 -16.95
CA LYS A 460 -24.28 -6.36 -15.57
C LYS A 460 -24.60 -7.85 -15.45
N GLY A 461 -25.20 -8.46 -16.48
CA GLY A 461 -25.52 -9.88 -16.55
C GLY A 461 -24.34 -10.80 -16.92
N LEU A 462 -23.20 -10.24 -17.33
CA LEU A 462 -22.01 -11.02 -17.71
C LEU A 462 -21.42 -11.79 -16.51
N THR A 463 -21.10 -13.06 -16.73
CA THR A 463 -20.46 -13.96 -15.74
C THR A 463 -18.97 -14.21 -16.02
N GLU A 464 -18.53 -13.98 -17.26
CA GLU A 464 -17.13 -13.94 -17.68
C GLU A 464 -16.93 -12.92 -18.82
N ILE A 465 -15.67 -12.60 -19.13
CA ILE A 465 -15.27 -12.08 -20.45
C ILE A 465 -14.80 -13.28 -21.27
N SER A 466 -15.37 -13.47 -22.45
CA SER A 466 -15.10 -14.59 -23.34
C SER A 466 -13.67 -14.60 -23.88
N ASP A 467 -13.23 -15.79 -24.31
CA ASP A 467 -11.91 -15.99 -24.92
C ASP A 467 -11.82 -15.20 -26.24
N SER A 468 -10.73 -14.44 -26.44
CA SER A 468 -10.52 -13.42 -27.49
C SER A 468 -11.63 -12.36 -27.65
N GLY A 469 -12.60 -12.26 -26.74
CA GLY A 469 -13.82 -11.46 -26.94
C GLY A 469 -13.59 -9.95 -27.18
N LEU A 470 -12.49 -9.40 -26.62
CA LEU A 470 -12.08 -7.99 -26.73
C LEU A 470 -10.61 -7.86 -27.23
N GLU A 471 -10.11 -8.89 -27.95
CA GLU A 471 -8.75 -8.91 -28.53
C GLU A 471 -8.58 -7.79 -29.58
N GLY A 472 -7.47 -7.05 -29.54
CA GLY A 472 -7.18 -5.93 -30.46
C GLY A 472 -8.02 -4.67 -30.25
N LEU A 473 -9.01 -4.69 -29.34
CA LEU A 473 -9.88 -3.55 -29.08
C LEU A 473 -9.06 -2.31 -28.69
N THR A 474 -9.28 -1.22 -29.41
CA THR A 474 -8.78 0.11 -29.06
C THR A 474 -9.88 0.91 -28.36
N LEU A 475 -9.60 1.45 -27.18
CA LEU A 475 -10.56 2.19 -26.36
C LEU A 475 -9.97 3.52 -25.85
N SER A 476 -10.65 4.64 -26.10
CA SER A 476 -10.17 5.97 -25.65
C SER A 476 -10.48 6.27 -24.17
N SER A 477 -11.38 5.49 -23.56
CA SER A 477 -11.78 5.58 -22.15
C SER A 477 -11.36 4.33 -21.33
N ALA A 478 -11.50 4.41 -20.00
CA ALA A 478 -11.20 3.27 -19.12
C ALA A 478 -12.33 2.24 -19.15
N LEU A 479 -12.01 0.97 -19.37
CA LEU A 479 -13.01 -0.11 -19.40
C LEU A 479 -13.31 -0.61 -17.98
N THR A 480 -14.58 -0.57 -17.58
CA THR A 480 -15.02 -1.16 -16.30
C THR A 480 -15.64 -2.53 -16.51
N ILE A 481 -15.03 -3.57 -15.94
CA ILE A 481 -15.55 -4.93 -15.98
C ILE A 481 -16.64 -5.09 -14.88
N PRO A 482 -17.83 -5.63 -15.21
CA PRO A 482 -18.98 -5.62 -14.30
C PRO A 482 -18.85 -6.68 -13.19
N ASN A 483 -19.41 -6.38 -12.00
CA ASN A 483 -19.27 -7.21 -10.80
C ASN A 483 -19.78 -8.67 -10.91
N GLY A 484 -20.53 -9.05 -11.94
CA GLY A 484 -20.91 -10.44 -12.20
C GLY A 484 -19.74 -11.32 -12.70
N VAL A 485 -18.70 -10.70 -13.26
CA VAL A 485 -17.59 -11.39 -13.94
C VAL A 485 -16.65 -12.07 -12.95
N SER A 486 -16.52 -13.39 -13.10
CA SER A 486 -15.64 -14.26 -12.30
C SER A 486 -14.37 -14.70 -13.02
N ARG A 487 -14.37 -14.70 -14.35
CA ARG A 487 -13.25 -15.13 -15.21
C ARG A 487 -12.99 -14.09 -16.30
N ILE A 488 -11.70 -13.82 -16.54
CA ILE A 488 -11.22 -13.17 -17.77
C ILE A 488 -10.66 -14.28 -18.67
N GLY A 489 -11.23 -14.40 -19.87
CA GLY A 489 -10.96 -15.46 -20.83
C GLY A 489 -9.56 -15.46 -21.44
N THR A 490 -9.25 -16.55 -22.14
CA THR A 490 -7.99 -16.72 -22.87
C THR A 490 -7.88 -15.63 -23.93
N ASP A 491 -6.73 -14.94 -24.06
CA ASP A 491 -6.56 -13.86 -25.04
C ASP A 491 -7.58 -12.69 -24.98
N ALA A 492 -8.42 -12.61 -23.93
CA ALA A 492 -9.57 -11.70 -23.88
C ALA A 492 -9.25 -10.21 -24.12
N PHE A 493 -8.07 -9.74 -23.71
CA PHE A 493 -7.50 -8.41 -23.95
C PHE A 493 -6.11 -8.49 -24.61
N SER A 494 -5.84 -9.56 -25.37
CA SER A 494 -4.66 -9.67 -26.23
C SER A 494 -4.61 -8.46 -27.17
N TYR A 495 -3.44 -7.85 -27.35
CA TYR A 495 -3.21 -6.62 -28.13
C TYR A 495 -4.09 -5.40 -27.75
N PHE A 496 -4.77 -5.40 -26.59
CA PHE A 496 -5.65 -4.30 -26.18
C PHE A 496 -4.92 -2.96 -26.08
N SER A 497 -5.52 -1.91 -26.65
CA SER A 497 -4.96 -0.56 -26.73
C SER A 497 -5.88 0.44 -26.04
N GLY A 498 -5.70 0.62 -24.73
CA GLY A 498 -6.45 1.57 -23.91
C GLY A 498 -5.68 1.97 -22.65
N THR A 499 -6.19 2.96 -21.93
CA THR A 499 -5.48 3.56 -20.79
C THR A 499 -5.49 2.69 -19.53
N GLU A 500 -6.63 2.08 -19.22
CA GLU A 500 -6.92 1.35 -17.97
C GLU A 500 -8.03 0.30 -18.20
N VAL A 501 -7.90 -0.86 -17.54
CA VAL A 501 -8.97 -1.87 -17.39
C VAL A 501 -9.21 -2.11 -15.90
N ILE A 502 -10.43 -1.83 -15.44
CA ILE A 502 -10.83 -1.92 -14.03
C ILE A 502 -11.51 -3.26 -13.78
N LEU A 503 -10.80 -4.15 -13.07
CA LEU A 503 -11.28 -5.48 -12.69
C LEU A 503 -12.09 -5.44 -11.37
N PRO A 504 -13.27 -6.08 -11.29
CA PRO A 504 -14.07 -6.13 -10.07
C PRO A 504 -13.49 -7.13 -9.07
N SER A 505 -13.89 -7.00 -7.80
CA SER A 505 -13.45 -7.89 -6.71
C SER A 505 -14.08 -9.29 -6.73
N THR A 506 -14.65 -9.69 -7.86
CA THR A 506 -15.27 -11.00 -8.13
C THR A 506 -14.47 -11.83 -9.11
N VAL A 507 -13.49 -11.26 -9.82
CA VAL A 507 -12.60 -12.03 -10.70
C VAL A 507 -11.74 -12.98 -9.85
N GLU A 508 -11.87 -14.28 -10.10
CA GLU A 508 -11.09 -15.34 -9.48
C GLU A 508 -10.00 -15.88 -10.42
N ILE A 509 -10.21 -15.81 -11.74
CA ILE A 509 -9.30 -16.36 -12.75
C ILE A 509 -8.98 -15.30 -13.82
N ILE A 510 -7.69 -15.13 -14.11
CA ILE A 510 -7.18 -14.46 -15.31
C ILE A 510 -6.52 -15.56 -16.16
N ALA A 511 -7.08 -15.90 -17.31
CA ALA A 511 -6.65 -17.05 -18.11
C ALA A 511 -5.35 -16.79 -18.91
N ASP A 512 -4.96 -17.76 -19.72
CA ASP A 512 -3.74 -17.71 -20.54
C ASP A 512 -3.82 -16.56 -21.56
N ARG A 513 -2.70 -15.84 -21.76
CA ARG A 513 -2.57 -14.69 -22.68
C ARG A 513 -3.61 -13.56 -22.50
N ALA A 514 -4.37 -13.54 -21.40
CA ALA A 514 -5.52 -12.63 -21.20
C ALA A 514 -5.23 -11.14 -21.43
N PHE A 515 -4.01 -10.66 -21.19
CA PHE A 515 -3.53 -9.30 -21.51
C PHE A 515 -2.21 -9.32 -22.31
N TYR A 516 -1.98 -10.35 -23.13
CA TYR A 516 -0.77 -10.49 -23.95
C TYR A 516 -0.58 -9.27 -24.86
N PHE A 517 0.62 -8.66 -24.88
CA PHE A 517 0.91 -7.44 -25.65
C PHE A 517 0.02 -6.21 -25.34
N ALA A 518 -0.82 -6.24 -24.30
CA ALA A 518 -1.70 -5.12 -23.99
C ALA A 518 -0.91 -3.86 -23.60
N MET A 519 -1.25 -2.72 -24.22
CA MET A 519 -0.58 -1.43 -24.02
C MET A 519 -1.07 -0.70 -22.75
N LEU A 520 -1.37 -1.47 -21.70
CA LEU A 520 -1.94 -1.00 -20.44
C LEU A 520 -0.86 -0.41 -19.53
N SER A 521 -1.11 0.78 -18.99
CA SER A 521 -0.19 1.47 -18.08
C SER A 521 -0.22 0.92 -16.65
N GLU A 522 -1.43 0.58 -16.15
CA GLU A 522 -1.67 -0.07 -14.87
C GLU A 522 -2.80 -1.10 -15.01
N VAL A 523 -2.66 -2.25 -14.35
CA VAL A 523 -3.74 -3.22 -14.11
C VAL A 523 -3.73 -3.60 -12.65
N ASN A 524 -4.80 -3.30 -11.94
CA ASN A 524 -4.95 -3.63 -10.52
C ASN A 524 -5.55 -5.03 -10.36
N ILE A 525 -4.71 -6.03 -10.07
CA ILE A 525 -5.15 -7.42 -9.87
C ILE A 525 -5.93 -7.51 -8.54
N PRO A 526 -7.24 -7.82 -8.55
CA PRO A 526 -8.06 -7.77 -7.35
C PRO A 526 -7.73 -8.91 -6.38
N GLY A 527 -7.93 -8.69 -5.09
CA GLY A 527 -7.62 -9.64 -4.01
C GLY A 527 -8.50 -10.89 -3.95
N SER A 528 -9.33 -11.11 -4.97
CA SER A 528 -10.12 -12.32 -5.23
C SER A 528 -9.40 -13.30 -6.17
N VAL A 529 -8.45 -12.83 -7.00
CA VAL A 529 -7.79 -13.66 -8.02
C VAL A 529 -6.98 -14.78 -7.36
N GLN A 530 -7.24 -16.01 -7.77
CA GLN A 530 -6.61 -17.24 -7.29
C GLN A 530 -5.57 -17.77 -8.29
N GLU A 531 -5.80 -17.53 -9.59
CA GLU A 531 -4.99 -18.04 -10.69
C GLU A 531 -4.76 -16.97 -11.78
N ILE A 532 -3.51 -16.91 -12.26
CA ILE A 532 -3.09 -16.10 -13.41
C ILE A 532 -2.39 -17.02 -14.41
N GLY A 533 -2.87 -17.07 -15.64
CA GLY A 533 -2.47 -18.01 -16.69
C GLY A 533 -1.08 -17.81 -17.30
N VAL A 534 -0.76 -18.68 -18.26
CA VAL A 534 0.46 -18.67 -19.07
C VAL A 534 0.50 -17.39 -19.91
N SER A 535 1.62 -16.68 -19.92
CA SER A 535 1.83 -15.45 -20.70
C SER A 535 0.76 -14.35 -20.50
N ALA A 536 -0.04 -14.41 -19.42
CA ALA A 536 -1.22 -13.58 -19.25
C ALA A 536 -0.93 -12.06 -19.25
N PHE A 537 0.29 -11.65 -18.91
CA PHE A 537 0.78 -10.26 -18.99
C PHE A 537 2.14 -10.18 -19.71
N GLU A 538 2.45 -11.12 -20.61
CA GLU A 538 3.68 -11.09 -21.41
C GLU A 538 3.68 -9.90 -22.39
N MET A 539 4.83 -9.22 -22.49
CA MET A 539 5.06 -8.00 -23.26
C MET A 539 4.12 -6.82 -22.96
N THR A 540 3.60 -6.74 -21.72
CA THR A 540 2.74 -5.63 -21.28
C THR A 540 3.51 -4.38 -20.83
N ASP A 541 2.84 -3.23 -20.97
CA ASP A 541 3.38 -1.92 -20.60
C ASP A 541 3.24 -1.56 -19.10
N VAL A 542 2.67 -2.46 -18.30
CA VAL A 542 2.36 -2.25 -16.88
C VAL A 542 3.61 -1.84 -16.09
N GLU A 543 3.63 -0.62 -15.54
CA GLU A 543 4.80 -0.08 -14.83
C GLU A 543 4.97 -0.63 -13.41
N LYS A 544 3.88 -1.11 -12.80
CA LYS A 544 3.83 -1.56 -11.40
C LYS A 544 2.95 -2.79 -11.25
N LEU A 545 3.53 -3.89 -10.79
CA LEU A 545 2.86 -5.16 -10.63
C LEU A 545 2.68 -5.51 -9.14
N ASN A 546 1.43 -5.64 -8.71
CA ASN A 546 1.08 -6.05 -7.35
C ASN A 546 0.28 -7.36 -7.42
N ILE A 547 0.90 -8.49 -7.08
CA ILE A 547 0.22 -9.80 -7.05
C ILE A 547 -0.33 -10.01 -5.63
N PRO A 548 -1.66 -10.16 -5.43
CA PRO A 548 -2.25 -10.24 -4.10
C PRO A 548 -2.00 -11.57 -3.40
N ASP A 549 -2.20 -11.60 -2.07
CA ASP A 549 -2.03 -12.79 -1.21
C ASP A 549 -2.95 -13.97 -1.58
N SER A 550 -4.01 -13.74 -2.35
CA SER A 550 -4.96 -14.74 -2.86
C SER A 550 -4.41 -15.62 -3.99
N VAL A 551 -3.46 -15.10 -4.78
CA VAL A 551 -2.96 -15.83 -5.97
C VAL A 551 -2.11 -17.00 -5.53
N THR A 552 -2.56 -18.22 -5.87
CA THR A 552 -1.87 -19.48 -5.55
C THR A 552 -1.17 -20.08 -6.76
N ARG A 553 -1.70 -19.84 -7.97
CA ARG A 553 -1.21 -20.36 -9.26
C ARG A 553 -0.74 -19.23 -10.17
N LEU A 554 0.43 -19.42 -10.76
CA LEU A 554 1.02 -18.55 -11.79
C LEU A 554 1.42 -19.43 -12.98
N GLY A 555 1.05 -19.03 -14.19
CA GLY A 555 1.45 -19.70 -15.43
C GLY A 555 2.90 -19.41 -15.85
N LYS A 556 3.42 -20.19 -16.79
CA LYS A 556 4.74 -19.93 -17.41
C LYS A 556 4.73 -18.57 -18.13
N ASN A 557 5.87 -17.90 -18.20
CA ASN A 557 6.05 -16.61 -18.89
C ASN A 557 5.11 -15.47 -18.44
N VAL A 558 4.37 -15.62 -17.33
CA VAL A 558 3.22 -14.77 -16.96
C VAL A 558 3.48 -13.25 -17.01
N PHE A 559 4.68 -12.76 -16.65
CA PHE A 559 5.07 -11.34 -16.74
C PHE A 559 6.35 -11.15 -17.58
N ARG A 560 6.59 -12.03 -18.56
CA ARG A 560 7.77 -12.02 -19.41
C ARG A 560 7.84 -10.74 -20.26
N TYR A 561 8.99 -10.08 -20.27
CA TYR A 561 9.25 -8.77 -20.89
C TYR A 561 8.29 -7.63 -20.48
N CYS A 562 7.53 -7.79 -19.38
CA CYS A 562 6.70 -6.74 -18.82
C CYS A 562 7.55 -5.54 -18.37
N LYS A 563 7.06 -4.31 -18.60
CA LYS A 563 7.77 -3.06 -18.25
C LYS A 563 7.86 -2.76 -16.75
N ALA A 564 7.31 -3.62 -15.88
CA ALA A 564 7.21 -3.41 -14.44
C ALA A 564 8.56 -3.05 -13.78
N ALA A 565 8.65 -1.81 -13.29
CA ALA A 565 9.78 -1.28 -12.52
C ALA A 565 9.67 -1.60 -11.01
N SER A 566 8.47 -1.98 -10.55
CA SER A 566 8.20 -2.40 -9.17
C SER A 566 7.31 -3.63 -9.17
N ILE A 567 7.71 -4.67 -8.42
CA ILE A 567 7.01 -5.96 -8.34
C ILE A 567 6.84 -6.34 -6.86
N THR A 568 5.59 -6.65 -6.46
CA THR A 568 5.26 -7.21 -5.14
C THR A 568 4.56 -8.56 -5.30
N LEU A 569 5.00 -9.56 -4.51
CA LEU A 569 4.52 -10.94 -4.58
C LEU A 569 3.72 -11.33 -3.33
N GLY A 570 2.52 -11.86 -3.53
CA GLY A 570 1.64 -12.37 -2.48
C GLY A 570 2.05 -13.72 -1.89
N ARG A 571 1.60 -14.00 -0.68
CA ARG A 571 1.89 -15.21 0.12
C ARG A 571 1.10 -16.46 -0.28
N GLY A 572 0.16 -16.33 -1.22
CA GLY A 572 -0.51 -17.48 -1.85
C GLY A 572 0.44 -18.28 -2.74
N ILE A 573 1.41 -17.62 -3.37
CA ILE A 573 2.31 -18.22 -4.36
C ILE A 573 3.17 -19.32 -3.72
N ARG A 574 3.16 -20.51 -4.33
CA ARG A 574 3.94 -21.69 -3.90
C ARG A 574 5.18 -21.96 -4.75
N SER A 575 5.19 -21.51 -6.00
CA SER A 575 6.32 -21.67 -6.93
C SER A 575 6.40 -20.48 -7.89
N ILE A 576 7.63 -20.12 -8.28
CA ILE A 576 7.85 -19.19 -9.39
C ILE A 576 8.06 -20.02 -10.67
N PRO A 577 7.15 -19.95 -11.66
CA PRO A 577 7.16 -20.81 -12.85
C PRO A 577 8.25 -20.42 -13.86
N GLU A 578 8.40 -21.22 -14.92
CA GLU A 578 9.40 -20.97 -15.96
C GLU A 578 9.13 -19.62 -16.67
N GLY A 579 10.18 -18.81 -16.86
CA GLY A 579 10.11 -17.52 -17.55
C GLY A 579 9.30 -16.42 -16.86
N ALA A 580 8.78 -16.65 -15.65
CA ALA A 580 7.77 -15.80 -14.98
C ALA A 580 8.04 -14.29 -15.01
N PHE A 581 9.30 -13.89 -14.81
CA PHE A 581 9.76 -12.50 -14.79
C PHE A 581 10.98 -12.29 -15.72
N GLU A 582 11.17 -13.14 -16.74
CA GLU A 582 12.24 -12.96 -17.74
C GLU A 582 12.11 -11.58 -18.39
N GLY A 583 13.21 -10.82 -18.55
CA GLY A 583 13.18 -9.52 -19.23
C GLY A 583 12.58 -8.35 -18.43
N THR A 584 12.14 -8.56 -17.18
CA THR A 584 11.49 -7.51 -16.37
C THR A 584 12.45 -6.41 -15.90
N ARG A 585 11.90 -5.21 -15.67
CA ARG A 585 12.66 -3.98 -15.40
C ARG A 585 12.86 -3.64 -13.92
N ALA A 586 12.28 -4.41 -13.00
CA ALA A 586 12.39 -4.14 -11.58
C ALA A 586 13.83 -4.37 -11.06
N GLU A 587 14.26 -3.52 -10.13
CA GLU A 587 15.64 -3.52 -9.65
C GLU A 587 15.88 -4.40 -8.42
N ALA A 588 14.83 -4.62 -7.62
CA ALA A 588 14.89 -5.47 -6.43
C ALA A 588 13.61 -6.29 -6.22
N LEU A 589 13.76 -7.54 -5.75
CA LEU A 589 12.63 -8.43 -5.45
C LEU A 589 12.77 -9.10 -4.07
N LEU A 590 11.63 -9.31 -3.44
CA LEU A 590 11.46 -10.23 -2.32
C LEU A 590 10.60 -11.41 -2.75
N ILE A 591 11.16 -12.62 -2.69
CA ILE A 591 10.39 -13.85 -2.82
C ILE A 591 9.76 -14.16 -1.45
N PRO A 592 8.43 -14.40 -1.35
CA PRO A 592 7.76 -14.61 -0.08
C PRO A 592 8.02 -16.00 0.50
N ASP A 593 8.04 -16.12 1.83
CA ASP A 593 8.35 -17.36 2.58
C ASP A 593 7.45 -18.57 2.22
N SER A 594 6.38 -18.37 1.46
CA SER A 594 5.49 -19.40 0.93
C SER A 594 6.05 -20.17 -0.27
N VAL A 595 7.08 -19.65 -0.95
CA VAL A 595 7.63 -20.23 -2.17
C VAL A 595 8.57 -21.39 -1.84
N ALA A 596 8.27 -22.56 -2.38
CA ALA A 596 9.08 -23.77 -2.26
C ALA A 596 9.99 -24.00 -3.48
N SER A 597 9.62 -23.52 -4.67
CA SER A 597 10.29 -23.85 -5.94
C SER A 597 10.48 -22.65 -6.86
N ILE A 598 11.63 -22.56 -7.53
CA ILE A 598 11.94 -21.57 -8.58
C ILE A 598 12.37 -22.32 -9.84
N PHE A 599 11.59 -22.17 -10.92
CA PHE A 599 11.81 -22.86 -12.19
C PHE A 599 12.76 -22.10 -13.14
N GLY A 600 13.01 -22.68 -14.32
CA GLY A 600 14.04 -22.22 -15.26
C GLY A 600 13.71 -20.86 -15.86
N LYS A 601 14.73 -20.06 -16.18
CA LYS A 601 14.58 -18.70 -16.72
C LYS A 601 13.70 -17.73 -15.91
N ALA A 602 13.23 -18.10 -14.71
CA ALA A 602 12.23 -17.35 -13.93
C ALA A 602 12.60 -15.87 -13.72
N PHE A 603 13.91 -15.59 -13.61
CA PHE A 603 14.51 -14.27 -13.50
C PHE A 603 15.66 -14.13 -14.51
N ARG A 604 15.47 -14.55 -15.76
CA ARG A 604 16.48 -14.41 -16.83
C ARG A 604 16.49 -12.99 -17.40
N ASP A 605 17.67 -12.45 -17.70
CA ASP A 605 17.83 -11.17 -18.42
C ASP A 605 17.04 -9.99 -17.80
N THR A 606 17.11 -9.86 -16.47
CA THR A 606 16.35 -8.85 -15.70
C THR A 606 17.22 -7.66 -15.31
N LYS A 607 16.60 -6.61 -14.76
CA LYS A 607 17.31 -5.51 -14.12
C LYS A 607 17.52 -5.68 -12.61
N PHE A 608 17.26 -6.87 -12.06
CA PHE A 608 17.46 -7.13 -10.63
C PHE A 608 18.95 -7.06 -10.24
N TYR A 609 19.34 -6.06 -9.46
CA TYR A 609 20.61 -6.08 -8.72
C TYR A 609 20.48 -6.84 -7.38
N ARG A 610 19.25 -7.05 -6.90
CA ARG A 610 18.98 -7.69 -5.61
C ARG A 610 17.75 -8.59 -5.62
N ILE A 611 17.91 -9.86 -5.31
CA ILE A 611 16.78 -10.78 -5.02
C ILE A 611 16.97 -11.40 -3.64
N SER A 612 15.95 -11.32 -2.79
CA SER A 612 15.92 -12.00 -1.49
C SER A 612 15.15 -13.31 -1.60
N ILE A 613 15.84 -14.44 -1.39
CA ILE A 613 15.29 -15.80 -1.51
C ILE A 613 15.08 -16.37 -0.10
N PRO A 614 13.87 -16.82 0.27
CA PRO A 614 13.59 -17.29 1.61
C PRO A 614 14.09 -18.73 1.86
N ALA A 615 14.15 -19.09 3.14
CA ALA A 615 14.64 -20.39 3.61
C ALA A 615 13.78 -21.60 3.21
N SER A 616 12.55 -21.36 2.75
CA SER A 616 11.58 -22.36 2.30
C SER A 616 11.82 -22.88 0.89
N VAL A 617 12.63 -22.18 0.08
CA VAL A 617 12.97 -22.62 -1.27
C VAL A 617 13.84 -23.89 -1.19
N SER A 618 13.24 -24.99 -1.62
CA SER A 618 13.77 -26.36 -1.64
C SER A 618 14.05 -26.89 -3.05
N TYR A 619 13.77 -26.09 -4.08
CA TYR A 619 14.17 -26.36 -5.46
C TYR A 619 14.47 -25.07 -6.23
N ILE A 620 15.59 -25.03 -6.96
CA ILE A 620 15.96 -23.96 -7.90
C ILE A 620 16.57 -24.59 -9.16
N LYS A 621 15.98 -24.35 -10.33
CA LYS A 621 16.50 -24.85 -11.62
C LYS A 621 17.76 -24.06 -12.04
N LYS A 622 18.74 -24.75 -12.65
CA LYS A 622 20.10 -24.25 -12.96
C LYS A 622 20.14 -22.87 -13.64
N ASP A 623 19.20 -22.61 -14.54
CA ASP A 623 19.14 -21.42 -15.41
C ASP A 623 18.20 -20.31 -14.88
N ALA A 624 17.61 -20.48 -13.69
CA ALA A 624 16.60 -19.60 -13.11
C ALA A 624 17.01 -18.12 -13.05
N PHE A 625 18.30 -17.84 -12.84
CA PHE A 625 18.85 -16.49 -12.71
C PHE A 625 19.93 -16.18 -13.79
N SER A 626 19.83 -16.80 -14.96
CA SER A 626 20.80 -16.63 -16.06
C SER A 626 20.76 -15.22 -16.69
N LYS A 627 21.88 -14.76 -17.26
CA LYS A 627 22.03 -13.42 -17.88
C LYS A 627 21.71 -12.23 -16.95
N ASN A 628 22.19 -12.23 -15.70
CA ASN A 628 22.08 -11.07 -14.82
C ASN A 628 23.47 -10.63 -14.30
N ASP A 629 24.06 -9.62 -14.93
CA ASP A 629 25.48 -9.26 -14.69
C ASP A 629 25.74 -8.61 -13.32
N PHE A 630 24.71 -8.03 -12.69
CA PHE A 630 24.84 -7.25 -11.45
C PHE A 630 24.03 -7.84 -10.26
N LEU A 631 23.48 -9.05 -10.41
CA LEU A 631 22.60 -9.65 -9.41
C LEU A 631 23.36 -10.15 -8.18
N THR A 632 22.93 -9.69 -6.99
CA THR A 632 23.31 -10.26 -5.70
C THR A 632 22.11 -10.94 -5.02
N LEU A 633 22.28 -12.20 -4.62
CA LEU A 633 21.26 -12.98 -3.92
C LEU A 633 21.38 -12.86 -2.40
N PHE A 634 20.28 -12.64 -1.70
CA PHE A 634 20.23 -12.63 -0.23
C PHE A 634 19.53 -13.92 0.22
N VAL A 635 20.28 -14.89 0.75
CA VAL A 635 19.94 -16.34 0.66
C VAL A 635 19.51 -17.02 1.98
N LYS A 636 20.34 -17.84 2.63
CA LYS A 636 20.35 -18.09 4.08
C LYS A 636 21.57 -18.90 4.45
N LYS A 637 22.09 -18.62 5.66
CA LYS A 637 22.99 -19.48 6.43
C LYS A 637 22.74 -20.98 6.19
N ASN A 638 23.50 -21.62 5.29
CA ASN A 638 23.41 -23.03 4.91
C ASN A 638 22.11 -23.45 4.17
N SER A 639 21.45 -22.56 3.42
CA SER A 639 20.26 -22.93 2.62
C SER A 639 20.60 -23.44 1.23
N LEU A 640 19.64 -24.08 0.57
CA LEU A 640 19.76 -24.46 -0.84
C LEU A 640 20.06 -23.25 -1.74
N ALA A 641 19.45 -22.10 -1.46
CA ALA A 641 19.70 -20.87 -2.20
C ALA A 641 21.18 -20.40 -2.10
N GLU A 642 21.83 -20.62 -0.95
CA GLU A 642 23.27 -20.38 -0.80
C GLU A 642 24.11 -21.40 -1.61
N GLN A 643 23.75 -22.68 -1.56
CA GLN A 643 24.43 -23.73 -2.33
C GLN A 643 24.32 -23.47 -3.84
N TYR A 644 23.12 -23.09 -4.31
CA TYR A 644 22.84 -22.70 -5.68
C TYR A 644 23.67 -21.47 -6.10
N ALA A 645 23.69 -20.40 -5.29
CA ALA A 645 24.46 -19.19 -5.59
C ALA A 645 25.97 -19.49 -5.73
N ARG A 646 26.52 -20.32 -4.83
CA ARG A 646 27.90 -20.81 -4.92
C ARG A 646 28.15 -21.61 -6.21
N ALA A 647 27.27 -22.57 -6.53
CA ALA A 647 27.42 -23.43 -7.70
C ALA A 647 27.33 -22.67 -9.03
N MET A 648 26.46 -21.65 -9.10
CA MET A 648 26.29 -20.79 -10.29
C MET A 648 27.24 -19.58 -10.32
N LYS A 649 28.12 -19.43 -9.31
CA LYS A 649 29.02 -18.27 -9.13
C LYS A 649 28.31 -16.91 -9.09
N ILE A 650 27.05 -16.88 -8.63
CA ILE A 650 26.27 -15.65 -8.47
C ILE A 650 26.67 -15.02 -7.12
N PRO A 651 26.98 -13.70 -7.04
CA PRO A 651 27.23 -13.01 -5.79
C PRO A 651 26.10 -13.20 -4.76
N TYR A 652 26.43 -13.40 -3.48
CA TYR A 652 25.42 -13.57 -2.45
C TYR A 652 25.83 -13.04 -1.06
N ASP A 653 24.82 -12.62 -0.28
CA ASP A 653 24.92 -12.25 1.14
C ASP A 653 24.19 -13.30 2.00
N ASN A 654 24.92 -13.88 2.95
CA ASN A 654 24.44 -14.85 3.94
C ASN A 654 24.53 -14.33 5.41
N GLY A 655 25.04 -13.11 5.61
CA GLY A 655 25.26 -12.47 6.92
C GLY A 655 24.13 -11.50 7.31
N SER A 656 23.39 -10.97 6.33
CA SER A 656 22.17 -10.20 6.55
C SER A 656 21.00 -11.10 6.97
N ILE A 657 20.47 -10.89 8.18
CA ILE A 657 19.36 -11.69 8.75
C ILE A 657 18.12 -11.67 7.84
N TYR A 658 17.63 -12.87 7.50
CA TYR A 658 16.43 -13.07 6.68
C TYR A 658 15.23 -12.39 7.26
N ALA A 659 14.74 -11.48 6.45
CA ALA A 659 13.63 -10.67 6.79
C ALA A 659 12.85 -10.32 5.54
N SER A 660 11.67 -10.91 5.42
CA SER A 660 10.66 -10.44 4.47
C SER A 660 10.45 -8.95 4.70
N VAL A 661 10.77 -8.13 3.71
CA VAL A 661 10.47 -6.70 3.67
C VAL A 661 9.08 -6.51 3.09
N VAL A 662 8.09 -6.31 3.94
CA VAL A 662 6.72 -5.97 3.51
C VAL A 662 6.67 -4.46 3.31
N THR A 663 6.32 -3.98 2.12
CA THR A 663 6.05 -2.56 1.89
C THR A 663 4.57 -2.28 2.15
N LYS A 664 4.26 -1.28 2.97
CA LYS A 664 2.89 -0.82 3.23
C LYS A 664 2.89 0.68 3.52
N ASP A 665 1.95 1.42 2.93
CA ASP A 665 1.73 2.86 3.17
C ASP A 665 3.03 3.70 2.96
N GLY A 666 3.84 3.35 1.96
CA GLY A 666 5.14 3.99 1.67
C GLY A 666 6.28 3.58 2.62
N ILE A 667 6.06 2.64 3.53
CA ILE A 667 7.01 2.21 4.58
C ILE A 667 7.41 0.74 4.34
N GLN A 668 8.70 0.46 4.42
CA GLN A 668 9.25 -0.89 4.39
C GLN A 668 9.37 -1.46 5.83
N TYR A 669 8.77 -2.63 6.04
CA TYR A 669 8.75 -3.37 7.30
C TYR A 669 9.53 -4.67 7.18
N GLN A 670 10.65 -4.75 7.89
CA GLN A 670 11.55 -5.89 7.90
C GLN A 670 11.15 -6.89 9.00
N TYR A 671 10.79 -8.13 8.63
CA TYR A 671 10.42 -9.18 9.59
C TYR A 671 11.64 -9.81 10.29
N ASN A 672 11.70 -9.80 11.61
CA ASN A 672 12.69 -10.57 12.35
C ASN A 672 12.11 -11.93 12.73
N SER A 673 12.56 -12.98 12.04
CA SER A 673 12.17 -14.38 12.28
C SER A 673 12.57 -14.90 13.66
N GLY A 674 13.69 -14.42 14.23
CA GLY A 674 14.16 -14.82 15.55
C GLY A 674 13.34 -14.24 16.72
N SER A 675 12.74 -13.06 16.56
CA SER A 675 11.86 -12.45 17.57
C SER A 675 10.36 -12.54 17.24
N GLY A 676 10.01 -12.98 16.03
CA GLY A 676 8.62 -13.08 15.57
C GLY A 676 7.93 -11.74 15.34
N THR A 677 8.68 -10.65 15.13
CA THR A 677 8.18 -9.27 15.08
C THR A 677 8.69 -8.49 13.86
N TYR A 678 7.98 -7.46 13.44
CA TYR A 678 8.45 -6.53 12.41
C TYR A 678 9.18 -5.33 13.01
N VAL A 679 10.09 -4.75 12.23
CA VAL A 679 10.68 -3.43 12.48
C VAL A 679 10.55 -2.58 11.22
N VAL A 680 10.36 -1.27 11.35
CA VAL A 680 10.44 -0.36 10.20
C VAL A 680 11.89 -0.28 9.76
N SER A 681 12.20 -0.63 8.52
CA SER A 681 13.57 -0.62 7.98
C SER A 681 13.91 0.61 7.15
N LYS A 682 12.95 1.13 6.39
CA LYS A 682 13.15 2.27 5.48
C LYS A 682 11.79 2.87 5.07
N SER A 683 11.76 4.13 4.65
CA SER A 683 10.68 4.74 3.89
C SER A 683 11.03 4.81 2.39
N LEU A 684 10.01 4.81 1.52
CA LEU A 684 10.20 5.10 0.10
C LEU A 684 10.46 6.60 -0.12
N PRO A 685 11.18 7.02 -1.19
CA PRO A 685 11.56 8.41 -1.41
C PRO A 685 10.39 9.40 -1.59
N ASP A 686 9.25 8.92 -2.10
CA ASP A 686 8.09 9.76 -2.43
C ASP A 686 7.05 9.87 -1.32
N ILE A 687 7.32 9.28 -0.14
CA ILE A 687 6.42 9.36 1.00
C ILE A 687 6.23 10.83 1.42
N SER A 688 4.98 11.23 1.62
CA SER A 688 4.64 12.63 1.84
C SER A 688 3.36 12.80 2.66
N GLY A 689 3.15 13.99 3.21
CA GLY A 689 1.96 14.30 3.99
C GLY A 689 1.90 13.57 5.33
N LYS A 690 0.75 12.98 5.66
CA LYS A 690 0.50 12.32 6.95
C LYS A 690 0.82 10.83 6.88
N VAL A 691 1.79 10.39 7.67
CA VAL A 691 2.31 9.01 7.65
C VAL A 691 1.90 8.25 8.92
N LYS A 692 1.48 7.00 8.77
CA LYS A 692 1.05 6.16 9.90
C LYS A 692 1.81 4.84 9.90
N ILE A 693 2.62 4.62 10.93
CA ILE A 693 3.32 3.34 11.12
C ILE A 693 2.31 2.31 11.63
N ALA A 694 2.21 1.17 10.94
CA ALA A 694 1.34 0.07 11.33
C ALA A 694 1.76 -0.50 12.70
N SER A 695 0.80 -0.78 13.60
CA SER A 695 1.07 -1.43 14.89
C SER A 695 1.37 -2.93 14.76
N ALA A 696 0.87 -3.55 13.70
CA ALA A 696 1.13 -4.93 13.34
C ALA A 696 1.08 -5.11 11.82
N ILE A 697 1.90 -6.03 11.32
CA ILE A 697 1.87 -6.55 9.95
C ILE A 697 1.61 -8.06 10.09
N ASN A 698 0.62 -8.59 9.36
CA ASN A 698 0.28 -10.02 9.35
C ASN A 698 0.11 -10.64 10.76
N LYS A 699 -0.65 -9.94 11.62
CA LYS A 699 -0.89 -10.27 13.05
C LYS A 699 0.37 -10.29 13.95
N LYS A 700 1.55 -9.92 13.44
CA LYS A 700 2.81 -9.78 14.21
C LYS A 700 3.09 -8.30 14.50
N LYS A 701 3.50 -7.99 15.73
CA LYS A 701 3.71 -6.60 16.19
C LYS A 701 4.87 -5.92 15.44
N VAL A 702 4.73 -4.62 15.17
CA VAL A 702 5.84 -3.74 14.78
C VAL A 702 6.44 -3.16 16.06
N VAL A 703 7.71 -3.46 16.35
CA VAL A 703 8.33 -3.22 17.68
C VAL A 703 9.49 -2.22 17.66
N ALA A 704 10.07 -1.90 16.52
CA ALA A 704 11.13 -0.90 16.44
C ALA A 704 11.12 -0.14 15.12
N ILE A 705 11.76 1.02 15.12
CA ILE A 705 12.15 1.78 13.93
C ILE A 705 13.68 1.70 13.86
N LYS A 706 14.22 1.25 12.72
CA LYS A 706 15.66 1.13 12.51
C LYS A 706 16.34 2.49 12.36
N ASP A 707 17.66 2.45 12.40
CA ASP A 707 18.52 3.61 12.15
C ASP A 707 18.25 4.17 10.73
N SER A 708 18.23 5.50 10.61
CA SER A 708 17.95 6.25 9.36
C SER A 708 16.63 5.92 8.64
N ALA A 709 15.68 5.23 9.28
CA ALA A 709 14.52 4.66 8.59
C ALA A 709 13.62 5.68 7.86
N PHE A 710 13.50 6.92 8.35
CA PHE A 710 12.83 8.05 7.69
C PHE A 710 13.79 9.22 7.41
N ALA A 711 15.10 8.97 7.32
CA ALA A 711 16.06 10.03 7.06
C ALA A 711 15.82 10.70 5.69
N GLY A 712 15.94 12.03 5.63
CA GLY A 712 15.77 12.83 4.40
C GLY A 712 14.32 13.03 3.95
N GLN A 713 13.32 12.62 4.75
CA GLN A 713 11.92 12.69 4.37
C GLN A 713 11.30 14.08 4.64
N GLU A 714 11.76 15.06 3.87
CA GLU A 714 11.36 16.48 3.98
C GLU A 714 9.86 16.70 3.67
N LYS A 715 9.24 15.83 2.88
CA LYS A 715 7.83 15.94 2.45
C LYS A 715 6.81 15.39 3.47
N ILE A 716 7.24 14.71 4.53
CA ILE A 716 6.35 14.23 5.61
C ILE A 716 6.02 15.40 6.54
N THR A 717 4.73 15.63 6.81
CA THR A 717 4.26 16.72 7.68
C THR A 717 3.82 16.25 9.06
N GLU A 718 3.33 15.02 9.18
CA GLU A 718 2.87 14.39 10.43
C GLU A 718 3.25 12.91 10.43
N ILE A 719 3.68 12.36 11.58
CA ILE A 719 3.90 10.91 11.70
C ILE A 719 3.32 10.31 12.99
N SER A 720 2.54 9.24 12.82
CA SER A 720 1.91 8.49 13.91
C SER A 720 2.69 7.21 14.23
N ILE A 721 3.33 7.16 15.41
CA ILE A 721 4.07 5.99 15.90
C ILE A 721 3.16 5.17 16.84
N PRO A 722 2.97 3.86 16.61
CA PRO A 722 2.12 3.02 17.44
C PRO A 722 2.78 2.65 18.77
N LYS A 723 1.95 2.46 19.81
CA LYS A 723 2.37 2.05 21.17
C LYS A 723 3.10 0.69 21.25
N THR A 724 3.16 -0.07 20.15
CA THR A 724 3.92 -1.33 20.05
C THR A 724 5.42 -1.10 19.85
N VAL A 725 5.84 0.09 19.40
CA VAL A 725 7.25 0.44 19.18
C VAL A 725 7.95 0.71 20.52
N THR A 726 9.00 -0.04 20.82
CA THR A 726 9.81 0.06 22.04
C THR A 726 11.18 0.70 21.81
N SER A 727 11.64 0.80 20.55
CA SER A 727 12.92 1.43 20.21
C SER A 727 12.85 2.21 18.91
N ILE A 728 13.51 3.37 18.88
CA ILE A 728 13.71 4.22 17.70
C ILE A 728 15.22 4.24 17.43
N GLY A 729 15.61 4.25 16.15
CA GLY A 729 17.01 4.20 15.72
C GLY A 729 17.76 5.52 15.85
N LYS A 730 19.08 5.45 15.64
CA LYS A 730 19.92 6.62 15.34
C LYS A 730 19.49 7.25 14.03
N ASP A 731 19.54 8.58 13.92
CA ASP A 731 19.18 9.30 12.69
C ASP A 731 17.78 8.99 12.11
N ALA A 732 16.90 8.31 12.86
CA ALA A 732 15.70 7.67 12.32
C ALA A 732 14.70 8.67 11.72
N PHE A 733 14.73 9.93 12.17
CA PHE A 733 13.96 11.07 11.67
C PHE A 733 14.85 12.28 11.36
N ALA A 734 16.11 12.04 10.99
CA ALA A 734 17.01 13.11 10.58
C ALA A 734 16.52 13.73 9.25
N TYR A 735 16.56 15.07 9.14
CA TYR A 735 16.09 15.82 7.96
C TYR A 735 14.61 15.56 7.59
N CYS A 736 13.75 15.24 8.59
CA CYS A 736 12.30 15.10 8.39
C CYS A 736 11.55 16.44 8.48
N GLY A 737 10.56 16.63 7.60
CA GLY A 737 9.65 17.80 7.60
C GLY A 737 8.58 17.82 8.70
N VAL A 738 8.59 16.85 9.62
CA VAL A 738 7.58 16.66 10.67
C VAL A 738 7.59 17.81 11.67
N LYS A 739 6.42 18.40 11.96
CA LYS A 739 6.27 19.53 12.90
C LYS A 739 6.11 19.12 14.36
N GLU A 740 5.41 18.02 14.62
CA GLU A 740 5.21 17.46 15.96
C GLU A 740 5.29 15.93 15.88
N ILE A 741 5.87 15.29 16.90
CA ILE A 741 5.97 13.83 16.96
C ILE A 741 5.66 13.30 18.37
N ASN A 742 4.80 12.30 18.43
CA ASN A 742 4.42 11.63 19.67
C ASN A 742 5.30 10.39 19.89
N ILE A 743 6.29 10.48 20.78
CA ILE A 743 7.13 9.34 21.16
C ILE A 743 6.32 8.38 22.07
N PRO A 744 6.24 7.08 21.76
CA PRO A 744 5.54 6.12 22.61
C PRO A 744 6.13 6.00 24.02
N SER A 745 5.27 5.81 25.02
CA SER A 745 5.64 5.60 26.43
C SER A 745 6.37 4.27 26.71
N SER A 746 6.62 3.48 25.67
CA SER A 746 7.42 2.25 25.65
C SER A 746 8.89 2.51 25.27
N VAL A 747 9.21 3.70 24.77
CA VAL A 747 10.58 4.11 24.42
C VAL A 747 11.29 4.64 25.67
N THR A 748 12.48 4.12 25.96
CA THR A 748 13.26 4.45 27.17
C THR A 748 14.41 5.43 26.94
N GLU A 749 14.74 5.71 25.68
CA GLU A 749 15.90 6.49 25.25
C GLU A 749 15.65 7.11 23.87
N ILE A 750 16.14 8.34 23.66
CA ILE A 750 16.28 8.95 22.33
C ILE A 750 17.75 8.85 21.95
N LYS A 751 18.04 8.20 20.81
CA LYS A 751 19.40 7.84 20.39
C LYS A 751 20.12 8.99 19.70
N ASP A 752 21.37 8.73 19.30
CA ASP A 752 22.20 9.72 18.64
C ASP A 752 21.51 10.23 17.37
N SER A 753 21.52 11.55 17.18
CA SER A 753 21.02 12.24 15.99
C SER A 753 19.58 11.91 15.54
N THR A 754 18.74 11.27 16.37
CA THR A 754 17.42 10.74 15.97
C THR A 754 16.53 11.76 15.25
N PHE A 755 16.61 13.06 15.58
CA PHE A 755 15.84 14.15 14.97
C PHE A 755 16.74 15.26 14.36
N ASN A 756 18.02 14.99 14.08
CA ASN A 756 18.96 15.94 13.50
C ASN A 756 18.34 16.70 12.31
N SER A 757 18.40 18.03 12.31
CA SER A 757 17.92 18.90 11.23
C SER A 757 16.43 18.73 10.87
N SER A 758 15.61 18.22 11.80
CA SER A 758 14.16 18.08 11.58
C SER A 758 13.40 19.39 11.84
N SER A 759 12.31 19.60 11.10
CA SER A 759 11.40 20.76 11.17
C SER A 759 10.45 20.79 12.38
N LEU A 760 10.78 20.06 13.45
CA LEU A 760 9.98 20.01 14.67
C LEU A 760 9.81 21.41 15.27
N GLU A 761 8.57 21.80 15.58
CA GLU A 761 8.24 23.05 16.26
C GLU A 761 8.12 22.84 17.78
N LYS A 762 7.67 21.65 18.21
CA LYS A 762 7.49 21.26 19.61
C LYS A 762 7.80 19.78 19.81
N ILE A 763 8.36 19.42 20.96
CA ILE A 763 8.40 18.01 21.39
C ILE A 763 8.13 17.82 22.89
N VAL A 764 7.35 16.78 23.19
CA VAL A 764 7.07 16.30 24.55
C VAL A 764 7.80 14.99 24.77
N ILE A 765 8.77 14.99 25.67
CA ILE A 765 9.58 13.81 25.98
C ILE A 765 8.83 12.98 27.04
N PRO A 766 8.43 11.72 26.76
CA PRO A 766 7.58 10.95 27.65
C PRO A 766 8.35 10.48 28.89
N ALA A 767 7.65 10.28 30.02
CA ALA A 767 8.25 9.94 31.31
C ALA A 767 9.01 8.59 31.36
N SER A 768 8.88 7.75 30.33
CA SER A 768 9.67 6.55 30.12
C SER A 768 11.11 6.83 29.66
N VAL A 769 11.35 7.96 28.99
CA VAL A 769 12.67 8.34 28.47
C VAL A 769 13.58 8.79 29.60
N THR A 770 14.65 8.04 29.82
CA THR A 770 15.65 8.31 30.87
C THR A 770 16.94 8.92 30.34
N ALA A 771 17.18 8.84 29.02
CA ALA A 771 18.34 9.42 28.36
C ALA A 771 17.98 10.02 26.99
N ILE A 772 18.54 11.19 26.69
CA ILE A 772 18.67 11.76 25.35
C ILE A 772 20.16 11.71 25.01
N ARG A 773 20.51 11.13 23.85
CA ARG A 773 21.90 10.89 23.44
C ARG A 773 22.47 12.05 22.60
N ALA A 774 23.67 11.87 22.05
CA ALA A 774 24.42 12.96 21.44
C ALA A 774 23.72 13.48 20.18
N GLU A 775 23.75 14.79 19.95
CA GLU A 775 23.27 15.42 18.70
C GLU A 775 21.78 15.12 18.37
N ALA A 776 21.00 14.56 19.30
CA ALA A 776 19.64 14.04 19.07
C ALA A 776 18.64 15.00 18.40
N PHE A 777 18.75 16.31 18.66
CA PHE A 777 17.97 17.40 18.05
C PHE A 777 18.89 18.50 17.49
N VAL A 778 20.13 18.15 17.08
CA VAL A 778 21.07 19.12 16.51
C VAL A 778 20.45 19.77 15.26
N TYR A 779 20.64 21.07 15.07
CA TYR A 779 20.09 21.84 13.95
C TYR A 779 18.55 21.77 13.79
N CYS A 780 17.77 21.41 14.83
CA CYS A 780 16.31 21.60 14.82
C CYS A 780 15.95 23.10 14.91
N GLN A 781 16.17 23.84 13.82
CA GLN A 781 16.12 25.29 13.80
C GLN A 781 14.72 25.85 14.11
N SER A 782 13.66 25.11 13.78
CA SER A 782 12.25 25.46 14.03
C SER A 782 11.75 25.17 15.45
N LEU A 783 12.53 24.47 16.28
CA LEU A 783 12.10 23.96 17.59
C LEU A 783 11.98 25.09 18.61
N LYS A 784 10.73 25.40 19.01
CA LYS A 784 10.37 26.50 19.92
C LYS A 784 10.25 26.06 21.37
N GLU A 785 9.79 24.82 21.59
CA GLU A 785 9.43 24.29 22.92
C GLU A 785 9.86 22.82 23.09
N VAL A 786 10.51 22.52 24.22
CA VAL A 786 10.89 21.16 24.63
C VAL A 786 10.41 20.91 26.05
N ILE A 787 9.55 19.90 26.24
CA ILE A 787 9.07 19.49 27.55
C ILE A 787 9.79 18.22 28.00
N PHE A 788 10.69 18.33 28.98
CA PHE A 788 11.35 17.19 29.61
C PHE A 788 10.51 16.60 30.76
N PRO A 789 10.56 15.27 31.00
CA PRO A 789 9.98 14.66 32.18
C PRO A 789 10.92 14.79 33.38
N ASP A 790 10.36 14.82 34.59
CA ASP A 790 11.17 14.82 35.83
C ASP A 790 11.95 13.50 36.06
N THR A 791 11.79 12.49 35.20
CA THR A 791 12.52 11.22 35.22
C THR A 791 13.79 11.19 34.36
N LEU A 792 14.05 12.22 33.55
CA LEU A 792 15.19 12.29 32.63
C LEU A 792 16.52 12.39 33.41
N LYS A 793 17.47 11.47 33.15
CA LYS A 793 18.76 11.40 33.88
C LYS A 793 19.94 11.94 33.09
N THR A 794 19.89 11.83 31.76
CA THR A 794 21.05 12.09 30.89
C THR A 794 20.64 12.92 29.68
N LEU A 795 21.39 13.99 29.44
CA LEU A 795 21.45 14.71 28.17
C LEU A 795 22.77 14.34 27.46
N GLY A 796 22.77 14.38 26.14
CA GLY A 796 23.94 14.09 25.31
C GLY A 796 24.64 15.37 24.85
N ARG A 797 25.94 15.26 24.55
CA ARG A 797 26.72 16.35 23.95
C ARG A 797 25.96 16.88 22.71
N ARG A 798 25.88 18.21 22.56
CA ARG A 798 25.19 18.88 21.43
C ARG A 798 23.72 18.50 21.20
N SER A 799 23.02 17.89 22.16
CA SER A 799 21.69 17.32 21.87
C SER A 799 20.64 18.33 21.42
N PHE A 800 20.81 19.63 21.67
CA PHE A 800 20.00 20.74 21.14
C PHE A 800 20.87 21.87 20.55
N TYR A 801 22.05 21.53 20.04
CA TYR A 801 22.94 22.52 19.42
C TYR A 801 22.29 23.14 18.18
N HIS A 802 22.31 24.47 18.10
CA HIS A 802 21.76 25.26 16.99
C HIS A 802 20.24 25.16 16.79
N CYS A 803 19.47 24.86 17.85
CA CYS A 803 18.02 25.05 17.90
C CYS A 803 17.66 26.55 17.98
N SER A 804 17.74 27.25 16.85
CA SER A 804 17.70 28.72 16.76
C SER A 804 16.37 29.37 17.18
N SER A 805 15.24 28.66 17.13
CA SER A 805 13.92 29.15 17.58
C SER A 805 13.58 28.84 19.05
N LEU A 806 14.42 28.11 19.79
CA LEU A 806 14.12 27.70 21.17
C LEU A 806 14.12 28.92 22.10
N GLU A 807 12.99 29.23 22.72
CA GLU A 807 12.84 30.47 23.52
C GLU A 807 13.03 30.29 25.03
N GLU A 808 12.57 29.17 25.58
CA GLU A 808 12.71 28.80 26.99
C GLU A 808 13.13 27.33 27.13
N ILE A 809 13.96 27.03 28.12
CA ILE A 809 14.28 25.65 28.50
C ILE A 809 14.25 25.44 30.02
N ILE A 810 13.60 24.37 30.47
CA ILE A 810 13.48 23.98 31.89
C ILE A 810 14.14 22.62 32.09
N ILE A 811 15.38 22.60 32.58
CA ILE A 811 16.16 21.37 32.79
C ILE A 811 15.76 20.73 34.13
N PRO A 812 15.31 19.45 34.15
CA PRO A 812 14.84 18.80 35.36
C PRO A 812 15.99 18.40 36.30
N GLY A 813 15.70 18.36 37.61
CA GLY A 813 16.70 18.13 38.66
C GLY A 813 17.33 16.74 38.69
N SER A 814 16.76 15.82 37.92
CA SER A 814 17.25 14.47 37.69
C SER A 814 18.40 14.42 36.68
N VAL A 815 18.56 15.44 35.82
CA VAL A 815 19.73 15.62 34.95
C VAL A 815 20.88 16.21 35.77
N LYS A 816 21.91 15.40 36.05
CA LYS A 816 23.05 15.84 36.89
C LYS A 816 24.01 16.78 36.19
N THR A 817 24.26 16.55 34.91
CA THR A 817 25.20 17.32 34.10
C THR A 817 24.52 17.77 32.81
N VAL A 818 24.62 19.06 32.49
CA VAL A 818 24.33 19.61 31.17
C VAL A 818 25.64 19.56 30.37
N PRO A 819 25.76 18.70 29.35
CA PRO A 819 27.04 18.41 28.70
C PRO A 819 27.47 19.53 27.73
N TYR A 820 28.70 19.42 27.25
CA TYR A 820 29.31 20.38 26.34
C TYR A 820 28.45 20.61 25.08
N GLU A 821 28.37 21.88 24.67
CA GLU A 821 27.59 22.40 23.53
C GLU A 821 26.08 22.04 23.53
N CYS A 822 25.50 21.53 24.62
CA CYS A 822 24.13 20.98 24.64
C CYS A 822 23.05 21.94 24.13
N PHE A 823 23.18 23.25 24.38
CA PHE A 823 22.24 24.31 23.97
C PHE A 823 22.97 25.51 23.34
N ASP A 824 24.18 25.29 22.81
CA ASP A 824 24.94 26.36 22.18
C ASP A 824 24.33 26.67 20.79
N LYS A 825 24.42 27.94 20.37
CA LYS A 825 23.77 28.53 19.19
C LYS A 825 22.22 28.51 19.20
N CYS A 826 21.58 28.36 20.36
CA CYS A 826 20.15 28.65 20.54
C CYS A 826 19.90 30.18 20.54
N THR A 827 19.92 30.80 19.36
CA THR A 827 19.95 32.27 19.20
C THR A 827 18.69 33.02 19.61
N SER A 828 17.56 32.33 19.89
CA SER A 828 16.33 32.94 20.44
C SER A 828 16.11 32.64 21.93
N LEU A 829 17.05 31.98 22.62
CA LEU A 829 16.89 31.53 24.00
C LEU A 829 16.85 32.72 24.98
N LYS A 830 15.64 33.08 25.43
CA LYS A 830 15.36 34.20 26.34
C LYS A 830 15.43 33.77 27.80
N LYS A 831 15.11 32.51 28.11
CA LYS A 831 14.98 32.02 29.49
C LYS A 831 15.54 30.62 29.70
N VAL A 832 16.29 30.44 30.77
CA VAL A 832 16.83 29.15 31.21
C VAL A 832 16.40 28.91 32.66
N VAL A 833 15.87 27.74 32.96
CA VAL A 833 15.56 27.29 34.32
C VAL A 833 16.27 25.98 34.61
N LEU A 834 17.22 26.00 35.54
CA LEU A 834 17.85 24.81 36.09
C LEU A 834 17.09 24.43 37.37
N LYS A 835 16.44 23.26 37.41
CA LYS A 835 15.79 22.75 38.64
C LYS A 835 16.84 22.28 39.67
N ASP A 836 16.44 22.18 40.93
CA ASP A 836 17.33 21.71 41.99
C ASP A 836 17.70 20.24 41.81
N GLY A 837 18.98 19.93 41.96
CA GLY A 837 19.58 18.62 41.62
C GLY A 837 20.46 18.61 40.37
N VAL A 838 20.40 19.64 39.50
CA VAL A 838 21.40 19.89 38.45
C VAL A 838 22.70 20.37 39.12
N GLU A 839 23.81 19.67 38.87
CA GLU A 839 25.08 19.90 39.57
C GLU A 839 26.16 20.57 38.70
N GLU A 840 26.10 20.38 37.39
CA GLU A 840 27.16 20.81 36.48
C GLU A 840 26.64 21.23 35.10
N VAL A 841 27.28 22.23 34.52
CA VAL A 841 27.01 22.76 33.18
C VAL A 841 28.36 23.00 32.51
N GLU A 842 28.67 22.18 31.50
CA GLU A 842 29.99 22.14 30.86
C GLU A 842 30.19 23.31 29.87
N SER A 843 29.18 23.60 29.04
CA SER A 843 29.11 24.83 28.23
C SER A 843 27.91 25.67 28.62
N TRP A 844 28.11 26.97 28.76
CA TRP A 844 27.07 27.92 29.18
C TRP A 844 26.43 28.61 27.98
N PHE A 845 25.53 27.92 27.27
CA PHE A 845 24.58 28.51 26.30
C PHE A 845 25.25 29.53 25.32
N GLU A 846 26.38 29.15 24.72
CA GLU A 846 27.21 30.05 23.91
C GLU A 846 26.50 30.42 22.60
N GLY A 847 26.42 31.71 22.28
CA GLY A 847 25.62 32.25 21.18
C GLY A 847 24.25 32.81 21.61
N SER A 848 23.79 32.55 22.83
CA SER A 848 22.56 33.13 23.40
C SER A 848 22.81 34.39 24.25
N GLU A 849 24.06 34.83 24.44
CA GLU A 849 24.44 35.78 25.49
C GLU A 849 23.85 37.19 25.34
N LYS A 850 23.52 37.58 24.10
CA LYS A 850 22.90 38.88 23.79
C LYS A 850 21.39 38.90 24.04
N VAL A 851 20.74 37.74 23.87
CA VAL A 851 19.27 37.59 23.90
C VAL A 851 18.74 37.11 25.25
N LEU A 852 19.52 36.33 25.98
CA LEU A 852 19.11 35.76 27.27
C LEU A 852 18.75 36.86 28.27
N ARG A 853 17.54 36.76 28.84
CA ARG A 853 16.94 37.73 29.77
C ARG A 853 16.83 37.19 31.19
N GLU A 854 16.61 35.89 31.35
CA GLU A 854 16.40 35.25 32.65
C GLU A 854 17.18 33.93 32.75
N MET A 855 17.97 33.75 33.82
CA MET A 855 18.61 32.47 34.12
C MET A 855 18.37 32.09 35.59
N HIS A 856 17.60 31.04 35.83
CA HIS A 856 17.35 30.49 37.16
C HIS A 856 18.34 29.37 37.48
N MET A 857 19.01 29.51 38.62
CA MET A 857 20.11 28.67 39.11
C MET A 857 19.83 28.16 40.52
N THR A 858 20.43 27.03 40.88
CA THR A 858 20.28 26.38 42.19
C THR A 858 21.60 26.28 42.95
N ASP A 859 21.53 26.02 44.26
CA ASP A 859 22.70 25.81 45.12
C ASP A 859 23.49 24.53 44.79
N SER A 860 22.89 23.61 44.04
CA SER A 860 23.52 22.36 43.60
C SER A 860 24.66 22.58 42.58
N ILE A 861 24.70 23.74 41.90
CA ILE A 861 25.62 24.00 40.79
C ILE A 861 27.06 24.28 41.26
N ARG A 862 28.01 23.42 40.85
CA ARG A 862 29.43 23.48 41.27
C ARG A 862 30.22 24.68 40.73
N LYS A 863 29.92 25.10 39.50
CA LYS A 863 30.64 26.14 38.73
C LYS A 863 29.64 27.12 38.15
N THR A 864 29.88 28.43 38.26
CA THR A 864 28.95 29.47 37.79
C THR A 864 29.29 29.92 36.36
N PRO A 865 28.32 30.46 35.59
CA PRO A 865 28.60 31.19 34.36
C PRO A 865 29.46 32.44 34.67
N SER A 866 30.00 33.07 33.63
CA SER A 866 30.57 34.42 33.74
C SER A 866 29.48 35.46 33.49
N PRO A 867 29.01 36.23 34.48
CA PRO A 867 27.98 37.26 34.28
C PRO A 867 28.44 38.39 33.35
N LYS A 868 29.75 38.52 33.10
CA LYS A 868 30.31 39.44 32.10
C LYS A 868 29.84 39.12 30.68
N ARG A 869 29.59 37.85 30.34
CA ARG A 869 29.11 37.42 29.00
C ARG A 869 27.62 37.79 28.78
N TYR A 870 26.74 37.50 29.74
CA TYR A 870 25.28 37.63 29.61
C TYR A 870 24.81 39.02 30.05
N ILE A 871 25.20 40.05 29.28
CA ILE A 871 25.08 41.46 29.71
C ILE A 871 23.65 41.94 29.97
N ASN A 872 22.65 41.29 29.37
CA ASN A 872 21.22 41.62 29.46
C ASN A 872 20.42 40.63 30.32
N CYS A 873 21.08 39.69 31.01
CA CYS A 873 20.43 38.62 31.74
C CYS A 873 20.31 38.94 33.24
N THR A 874 19.10 38.80 33.78
CA THR A 874 18.85 38.75 35.22
C THR A 874 19.10 37.34 35.72
N PHE A 875 20.01 37.22 36.67
CA PHE A 875 20.33 35.94 37.31
C PHE A 875 19.44 35.74 38.53
N TYR A 876 18.69 34.64 38.53
CA TYR A 876 17.84 34.23 39.65
C TYR A 876 18.56 33.09 40.37
N GLY A 877 18.98 33.28 41.62
CA GLY A 877 19.59 32.23 42.43
C GLY A 877 19.37 32.45 43.92
N PHE A 878 19.93 31.60 44.78
CA PHE A 878 19.87 31.82 46.23
C PHE A 878 20.87 32.88 46.68
N SER A 879 20.52 33.67 47.72
CA SER A 879 21.44 34.66 48.28
C SER A 879 22.58 34.01 49.07
N GLY A 880 23.78 34.60 48.98
CA GLY A 880 25.03 34.08 49.56
C GLY A 880 25.80 33.12 48.65
N THR A 881 25.39 32.99 47.39
CA THR A 881 26.02 32.09 46.41
C THR A 881 27.15 32.77 45.63
N LYS A 882 28.05 31.95 45.06
CA LYS A 882 29.10 32.41 44.12
C LYS A 882 28.54 33.19 42.93
N ILE A 883 27.29 32.91 42.51
CA ILE A 883 26.65 33.66 41.42
C ILE A 883 26.18 35.05 41.89
N GLU A 884 25.67 35.20 43.11
CA GLU A 884 25.41 36.54 43.68
C GLU A 884 26.73 37.35 43.76
N GLU A 885 27.81 36.73 44.24
CA GLU A 885 29.14 37.37 44.33
C GLU A 885 29.67 37.78 42.95
N ALA A 886 29.56 36.91 41.94
CA ALA A 886 30.00 37.19 40.58
C ALA A 886 29.12 38.27 39.90
N CYS A 887 27.80 38.24 40.09
CA CYS A 887 26.91 39.28 39.58
C CYS A 887 27.22 40.64 40.22
N ARG A 888 27.50 40.67 41.53
CA ARG A 888 27.93 41.87 42.26
C ARG A 888 29.28 42.40 41.75
N TYR A 889 30.24 41.52 41.45
CA TYR A 889 31.57 41.90 40.94
C TYR A 889 31.51 42.48 39.51
N TYR A 890 30.59 42.01 38.66
CA TYR A 890 30.44 42.48 37.28
C TYR A 890 29.29 43.48 37.06
N ASP A 891 28.69 44.01 38.13
CA ASP A 891 27.52 44.91 38.13
C ASP A 891 26.37 44.38 37.24
N ARG A 892 25.89 43.17 37.55
CA ARG A 892 24.81 42.47 36.84
C ARG A 892 23.57 42.28 37.72
N PRO A 893 22.36 42.39 37.15
CA PRO A 893 21.13 42.19 37.91
C PRO A 893 21.02 40.77 38.46
N PHE A 894 20.85 40.67 39.77
CA PHE A 894 20.64 39.43 40.50
C PHE A 894 19.37 39.53 41.35
N VAL A 895 18.53 38.49 41.29
CA VAL A 895 17.28 38.37 42.04
C VAL A 895 17.34 37.11 42.90
N SER A 896 17.25 37.28 44.22
CA SER A 896 17.22 36.13 45.12
C SER A 896 15.92 35.34 44.95
N VAL A 897 15.98 34.12 44.41
CA VAL A 897 14.85 33.17 44.39
C VAL A 897 15.02 32.13 45.48
N GLY A 898 13.98 31.96 46.30
CA GLY A 898 13.98 31.05 47.43
C GLY A 898 14.25 31.72 48.78
N ILE A 899 14.00 30.95 49.84
CA ILE A 899 13.88 31.42 51.23
C ILE A 899 15.27 31.44 51.94
N SER A 900 16.38 31.56 51.19
CA SER A 900 17.74 31.28 51.70
C SER A 900 18.38 32.40 52.52
N VAL A 901 17.74 33.57 52.64
CA VAL A 901 18.28 34.64 53.49
C VAL A 901 18.45 34.17 54.94
N PHE A 902 17.49 33.39 55.45
CA PHE A 902 17.35 33.14 56.88
C PHE A 902 16.89 31.70 57.13
N ARG A 903 17.77 30.85 57.71
CA ARG A 903 17.38 29.48 58.11
C ARG A 903 16.15 29.54 59.02
N LYS A 904 15.13 28.75 58.68
CA LYS A 904 13.96 28.54 59.53
C LYS A 904 14.44 28.01 60.90
N PRO A 905 14.03 28.61 62.02
CA PRO A 905 14.41 28.11 63.33
C PRO A 905 13.75 26.74 63.59
N GLU A 906 14.53 25.74 64.02
CA GLU A 906 13.97 24.48 64.53
C GLU A 906 13.60 24.66 66.02
N LEU A 907 12.43 24.14 66.41
CA LEU A 907 11.93 24.19 67.78
C LEU A 907 11.87 22.78 68.37
N THR A 908 12.33 22.61 69.61
CA THR A 908 12.33 21.33 70.33
C THR A 908 12.06 21.50 71.82
N ALA A 909 11.55 20.42 72.44
CA ALA A 909 11.18 20.32 73.86
C ALA A 909 10.12 21.34 74.35
N LYS A 910 9.46 20.98 75.45
CA LYS A 910 8.46 21.80 76.13
C LYS A 910 8.60 21.66 77.63
N ILE A 911 8.66 22.77 78.36
CA ILE A 911 8.47 22.75 79.81
C ILE A 911 7.09 23.36 80.12
N PHE A 912 6.29 22.62 80.88
CA PHE A 912 4.93 23.00 81.25
C PHE A 912 4.89 23.45 82.71
N SER A 913 4.34 24.64 82.97
CA SER A 913 4.12 25.15 84.32
C SER A 913 2.73 25.78 84.43
N GLY A 914 1.76 24.97 84.89
CA GLY A 914 0.36 25.40 85.02
C GLY A 914 -0.28 25.78 83.68
N ASN A 915 -0.53 27.07 83.47
CA ASN A 915 -1.11 27.62 82.24
C ASN A 915 -0.05 28.23 81.30
N SER A 916 1.23 28.01 81.58
CA SER A 916 2.33 28.52 80.78
C SER A 916 3.10 27.38 80.11
N VAL A 917 3.56 27.62 78.87
CA VAL A 917 4.46 26.72 78.14
C VAL A 917 5.71 27.48 77.72
N GLU A 918 6.87 26.86 77.97
CA GLU A 918 8.14 27.27 77.40
C GLU A 918 8.53 26.35 76.24
N VAL A 919 8.94 26.93 75.12
CA VAL A 919 9.39 26.22 73.91
C VAL A 919 10.81 26.69 73.58
N TYR A 920 11.72 25.75 73.32
CA TYR A 920 13.13 26.03 73.05
C TYR A 920 13.44 25.96 71.55
N GLN A 921 14.40 26.78 71.13
CA GLN A 921 15.01 26.71 69.81
C GLN A 921 16.18 25.73 69.85
N LYS A 922 16.23 24.81 68.89
CA LYS A 922 17.22 23.72 68.83
C LYS A 922 18.61 24.23 68.42
N ASP A 923 18.66 25.11 67.42
CA ASP A 923 19.89 25.63 66.82
C ASP A 923 19.82 27.14 66.63
N ARG A 924 20.87 27.86 67.03
CA ARG A 924 20.95 29.33 66.93
C ARG A 924 21.29 29.78 65.50
N VAL A 925 20.39 30.54 64.88
CA VAL A 925 20.61 31.12 63.53
C VAL A 925 21.63 32.27 63.61
N ARG A 926 22.85 32.03 63.09
CA ARG A 926 24.01 32.93 63.25
C ARG A 926 23.81 34.36 62.71
N SER A 927 22.95 34.54 61.71
CA SER A 927 22.63 35.84 61.08
C SER A 927 21.38 36.54 61.63
N ALA A 928 20.73 36.01 62.68
CA ALA A 928 19.47 36.54 63.21
C ALA A 928 19.62 37.79 64.08
N ASP A 929 18.77 38.82 63.89
CA ASP A 929 18.69 39.99 64.77
C ASP A 929 17.51 39.92 65.74
N TYR A 930 16.40 39.32 65.31
CA TYR A 930 15.18 39.14 66.09
C TYR A 930 14.58 37.76 65.84
N PHE A 931 13.84 37.25 66.81
CA PHE A 931 12.98 36.08 66.64
C PHE A 931 11.54 36.47 66.95
N THR A 932 10.60 35.96 66.15
CA THR A 932 9.16 36.17 66.31
C THR A 932 8.52 34.81 66.51
N TYR A 933 7.86 34.64 67.66
CA TYR A 933 7.18 33.42 68.02
C TYR A 933 5.66 33.66 68.01
N VAL A 934 4.90 32.71 67.46
CA VAL A 934 3.45 32.81 67.32
C VAL A 934 2.79 31.55 67.87
N LEU A 935 1.77 31.75 68.70
CA LEU A 935 0.88 30.72 69.22
C LEU A 935 -0.49 30.83 68.55
N THR A 936 -1.03 29.72 68.09
CA THR A 936 -2.40 29.62 67.55
C THR A 936 -3.03 28.26 67.86
N LYS A 937 -4.36 28.14 67.72
CA LYS A 937 -5.08 26.85 67.77
C LYS A 937 -5.11 26.14 66.41
N ASP A 938 -4.76 26.82 65.32
CA ASP A 938 -4.69 26.25 63.97
C ASP A 938 -3.34 25.54 63.71
N LYS A 939 -3.40 24.30 63.21
CA LYS A 939 -2.22 23.50 62.85
C LYS A 939 -1.60 23.88 61.50
N ASN A 940 -2.36 24.55 60.63
CA ASN A 940 -2.01 24.85 59.23
C ASN A 940 -1.56 26.32 59.01
N PHE A 941 -1.59 27.15 60.05
CA PHE A 941 -0.86 28.43 60.07
C PHE A 941 0.62 28.18 59.70
N PRO A 942 1.35 29.08 59.01
CA PRO A 942 1.08 30.48 58.69
C PRO A 942 0.27 30.71 57.41
N VAL A 943 -0.22 29.67 56.74
CA VAL A 943 -0.71 29.80 55.35
C VAL A 943 -2.05 30.53 55.27
N THR A 944 -2.95 30.35 56.26
CA THR A 944 -4.34 30.88 56.18
C THR A 944 -4.98 31.36 57.50
N GLY A 945 -4.39 31.10 58.67
CA GLY A 945 -5.03 31.33 59.98
C GLY A 945 -4.80 32.71 60.62
N LYS A 946 -5.45 32.97 61.77
CA LYS A 946 -5.13 34.08 62.69
C LYS A 946 -4.31 33.57 63.90
N TYR A 947 -3.45 34.42 64.45
CA TYR A 947 -2.70 34.11 65.67
C TYR A 947 -3.42 34.58 66.94
N LEU A 948 -3.22 33.86 68.04
CA LEU A 948 -3.74 34.20 69.36
C LEU A 948 -2.77 35.09 70.14
N TYR A 949 -1.47 34.81 70.01
CA TYR A 949 -0.41 35.56 70.69
C TYR A 949 0.86 35.59 69.84
N LYS A 950 1.62 36.69 69.94
CA LYS A 950 2.86 36.92 69.19
C LYS A 950 3.89 37.59 70.11
N ASP A 951 5.01 36.91 70.34
CA ASP A 951 6.18 37.45 71.06
C ASP A 951 7.29 37.80 70.06
N ARG A 952 8.09 38.83 70.36
CA ARG A 952 9.22 39.27 69.55
C ARG A 952 10.45 39.46 70.43
N LYS A 953 11.31 38.45 70.49
CA LYS A 953 12.52 38.44 71.32
C LYS A 953 13.77 38.94 70.59
N TYR A 954 14.68 39.53 71.36
CA TYR A 954 15.99 40.01 70.91
C TYR A 954 16.99 38.86 70.64
N LYS A 955 18.04 39.17 69.87
CA LYS A 955 19.15 38.28 69.48
C LYS A 955 19.78 37.54 70.68
N GLY A 956 19.51 36.24 70.81
CA GLY A 956 20.19 35.36 71.77
C GLY A 956 19.31 34.69 72.82
N SER A 957 17.99 34.87 72.81
CA SER A 957 17.09 34.08 73.65
C SER A 957 16.78 32.72 72.99
N GLU A 958 17.21 31.63 73.63
CA GLU A 958 17.05 30.25 73.15
C GLU A 958 15.69 29.64 73.50
N SER A 959 14.79 30.39 74.15
CA SER A 959 13.46 29.94 74.55
C SER A 959 12.40 31.04 74.49
N CYS A 960 11.13 30.64 74.34
CA CYS A 960 9.96 31.52 74.38
C CYS A 960 8.91 30.97 75.36
N ILE A 961 8.39 31.83 76.24
CA ILE A 961 7.37 31.48 77.24
C ILE A 961 6.05 32.14 76.86
N PHE A 962 4.99 31.35 76.76
CA PHE A 962 3.62 31.82 76.58
C PHE A 962 2.84 31.56 77.87
N GLU A 963 2.16 32.58 78.41
CA GLU A 963 1.49 32.50 79.71
C GLU A 963 -0.04 32.60 79.63
N ASN A 964 -0.71 32.25 80.74
CA ASN A 964 -2.15 32.41 80.95
C ASN A 964 -3.06 31.69 79.93
N LEU A 965 -2.57 30.62 79.31
CA LEU A 965 -3.30 29.86 78.30
C LEU A 965 -4.51 29.09 78.89
N ASP A 966 -5.56 28.97 78.09
CA ASP A 966 -6.73 28.14 78.34
C ASP A 966 -6.49 26.66 77.96
N ASN A 967 -7.46 25.78 78.23
CA ASN A 967 -7.35 24.37 77.88
C ASN A 967 -7.53 24.17 76.37
N GLY A 968 -6.60 23.44 75.74
CA GLY A 968 -6.67 23.19 74.31
C GLY A 968 -5.39 22.64 73.71
N THR A 969 -5.46 22.33 72.41
CA THR A 969 -4.27 22.09 71.60
C THR A 969 -3.89 23.38 70.88
N TYR A 970 -2.63 23.75 70.95
CA TYR A 970 -2.03 24.91 70.32
C TYR A 970 -0.82 24.47 69.50
N TYR A 971 -0.41 25.32 68.58
CA TYR A 971 0.75 25.14 67.73
C TYR A 971 1.61 26.38 67.85
N VAL A 972 2.88 26.18 68.19
CA VAL A 972 3.89 27.26 68.24
C VAL A 972 4.72 27.21 66.98
N PHE A 973 4.82 28.37 66.35
CA PHE A 973 5.66 28.62 65.18
C PHE A 973 6.70 29.69 65.52
N ALA A 974 7.88 29.58 64.95
CA ALA A 974 8.91 30.61 65.03
C ALA A 974 9.37 31.03 63.64
N GLN A 975 9.66 32.31 63.47
CA GLN A 975 10.42 32.84 62.36
C GLN A 975 11.51 33.78 62.88
N SER A 976 12.65 33.81 62.22
CA SER A 976 13.76 34.71 62.52
C SER A 976 13.69 35.93 61.60
N ALA A 977 14.23 37.08 62.01
CA ALA A 977 14.32 38.29 61.17
C ALA A 977 15.67 39.02 61.27
N ARG A 978 16.14 39.64 60.18
CA ARG A 978 17.22 40.66 60.16
C ARG A 978 16.69 42.03 59.79
N ARG A 979 17.43 43.07 60.18
CA ARG A 979 17.32 44.38 59.53
C ARG A 979 17.99 44.32 58.15
N LYS A 980 17.37 44.88 57.12
CA LYS A 980 17.99 45.01 55.80
C LYS A 980 18.95 46.20 55.82
N TYR A 981 20.23 45.99 55.47
CA TYR A 981 21.22 47.06 55.47
C TYR A 981 21.05 47.98 54.25
N SER A 982 20.75 49.25 54.50
CA SER A 982 20.88 50.38 53.57
C SER A 982 21.01 51.66 54.39
N TYR A 983 21.76 52.66 53.90
CA TYR A 983 21.89 53.97 54.54
C TYR A 983 20.58 54.80 54.44
N ALA A 984 19.58 54.43 55.25
CA ALA A 984 18.36 55.21 55.54
C ALA A 984 17.71 54.65 56.83
N PRO A 985 17.05 55.46 57.67
CA PRO A 985 16.57 55.02 58.98
C PRO A 985 15.36 54.06 58.89
N SER A 986 15.31 53.08 59.81
CA SER A 986 14.15 52.30 60.32
C SER A 986 12.93 52.15 59.37
N ASP A 987 12.50 50.97 58.90
CA ASP A 987 12.23 49.77 59.72
C ASP A 987 12.14 48.46 58.90
N LYS A 988 12.70 48.42 57.69
CA LYS A 988 12.52 47.28 56.76
C LYS A 988 13.26 46.02 57.25
N MET A 989 12.47 45.11 57.82
CA MET A 989 12.88 43.79 58.30
C MET A 989 12.65 42.71 57.24
N GLU A 990 13.60 41.78 57.14
CA GLU A 990 13.55 40.62 56.26
C GLU A 990 13.39 39.36 57.13
N TYR A 991 12.38 38.55 56.86
CA TYR A 991 11.94 37.43 57.72
C TYR A 991 12.23 36.06 57.08
N SER A 992 12.55 35.07 57.89
CA SER A 992 12.54 33.66 57.50
C SER A 992 11.13 33.19 57.16
N GLY A 993 11.01 32.10 56.42
CA GLY A 993 9.77 31.31 56.48
C GLY A 993 9.56 30.76 57.89
N TRP A 994 8.32 30.49 58.27
CA TRP A 994 8.00 29.91 59.58
C TRP A 994 8.53 28.47 59.72
N SER A 995 8.87 28.11 60.96
CA SER A 995 9.24 26.77 61.41
C SER A 995 8.12 25.75 61.16
N ALA A 996 8.44 24.46 61.28
CA ALA A 996 7.40 23.47 61.52
C ALA A 996 6.68 23.77 62.85
N PRO A 997 5.37 23.46 62.97
CA PRO A 997 4.62 23.66 64.20
C PRO A 997 5.07 22.71 65.30
N VAL A 998 5.36 23.26 66.48
CA VAL A 998 5.47 22.47 67.70
C VAL A 998 4.10 22.41 68.37
N LYS A 999 3.43 21.25 68.27
CA LYS A 999 2.11 20.97 68.88
C LYS A 999 2.21 20.95 70.42
N VAL A 1000 1.73 22.00 71.07
CA VAL A 1000 1.58 22.10 72.52
C VAL A 1000 0.17 21.68 72.92
N GLN A 1001 0.03 20.71 73.82
CA GLN A 1001 -1.27 20.37 74.40
C GLN A 1001 -1.32 20.91 75.83
N ILE A 1002 -2.13 21.94 76.06
CA ILE A 1002 -2.38 22.52 77.38
C ILE A 1002 -3.59 21.81 77.96
N THR A 1003 -3.39 21.12 79.09
CA THR A 1003 -4.47 20.45 79.81
C THR A 1003 -4.35 20.75 81.30
N GLN A 1004 -5.05 21.78 81.76
CA GLN A 1004 -5.31 21.96 83.20
C GLN A 1004 -6.14 20.77 83.66
N ASN A 1005 -5.48 19.80 84.27
CA ASN A 1005 -6.11 18.60 84.83
C ASN A 1005 -6.33 18.69 86.35
N LEU A 1006 -5.94 19.80 86.98
CA LEU A 1006 -6.04 20.00 88.42
C LEU A 1006 -6.49 21.42 88.72
N ASN A 1007 -7.68 21.54 89.33
CA ASN A 1007 -8.12 22.80 89.91
C ASN A 1007 -7.10 23.29 90.94
N PRO A 1008 -6.94 24.62 91.13
CA PRO A 1008 -6.15 25.15 92.21
C PRO A 1008 -6.57 24.52 93.54
N CYS A 1009 -5.58 24.16 94.34
CA CYS A 1009 -5.80 23.67 95.69
C CYS A 1009 -6.63 24.70 96.50
N LYS A 1010 -7.31 24.29 97.58
CA LYS A 1010 -7.88 25.26 98.53
C LYS A 1010 -7.42 24.92 99.93
N ILE A 1011 -6.57 25.78 100.49
CA ILE A 1011 -6.20 25.72 101.90
C ILE A 1011 -7.48 26.01 102.70
N GLN A 1012 -7.95 25.03 103.47
CA GLN A 1012 -9.16 25.14 104.29
C GLN A 1012 -8.86 25.74 105.65
N LYS A 1013 -7.72 25.37 106.25
CA LYS A 1013 -7.32 25.80 107.58
C LYS A 1013 -5.80 25.82 107.70
N VAL A 1014 -5.29 26.86 108.34
CA VAL A 1014 -3.92 26.93 108.85
C VAL A 1014 -4.00 27.07 110.36
N THR A 1015 -3.09 26.45 111.09
CA THR A 1015 -3.02 26.55 112.56
C THR A 1015 -1.57 26.55 112.99
N VAL A 1016 -1.19 27.53 113.81
CA VAL A 1016 0.15 27.70 114.37
C VAL A 1016 0.08 27.40 115.86
N LYS A 1017 1.03 26.64 116.40
CA LYS A 1017 1.14 26.35 117.83
C LYS A 1017 2.61 26.23 118.22
N GLY A 1018 3.18 27.30 118.78
CA GLY A 1018 4.64 27.48 118.90
C GLY A 1018 5.29 27.39 117.51
N ASN A 1019 6.53 26.91 117.46
CA ASN A 1019 7.34 26.76 116.23
C ASN A 1019 6.85 25.64 115.28
N THR A 1020 5.54 25.36 115.25
CA THR A 1020 4.90 24.33 114.41
C THR A 1020 3.69 24.90 113.67
N VAL A 1021 3.71 24.80 112.34
CA VAL A 1021 2.59 25.17 111.45
C VAL A 1021 1.93 23.91 110.92
N THR A 1022 0.60 23.84 111.00
CA THR A 1022 -0.19 22.76 110.39
C THR A 1022 -1.16 23.35 109.36
N VAL A 1023 -1.14 22.79 108.16
CA VAL A 1023 -1.87 23.25 106.98
C VAL A 1023 -2.79 22.13 106.50
N THR A 1024 -4.09 22.40 106.41
CA THR A 1024 -5.09 21.46 105.88
C THR A 1024 -5.62 21.97 104.54
N VAL A 1025 -5.52 21.12 103.52
CA VAL A 1025 -5.96 21.40 102.14
C VAL A 1025 -7.16 20.54 101.78
N LYS A 1026 -8.13 21.11 101.05
CA LYS A 1026 -9.23 20.33 100.48
C LYS A 1026 -8.70 19.41 99.38
N SER A 1027 -9.21 18.18 99.33
CA SER A 1027 -8.86 17.23 98.27
C SER A 1027 -9.28 17.78 96.89
N VAL A 1028 -8.34 17.83 95.95
CA VAL A 1028 -8.59 18.15 94.54
C VAL A 1028 -8.82 16.83 93.77
N PRO A 1029 -9.99 16.64 93.13
CA PRO A 1029 -10.26 15.44 92.32
C PRO A 1029 -9.19 15.26 91.23
N GLY A 1030 -8.72 14.02 91.07
CA GLY A 1030 -7.67 13.66 90.10
C GLY A 1030 -6.23 13.97 90.53
N ALA A 1031 -6.00 14.58 91.69
CA ALA A 1031 -4.66 14.77 92.25
C ALA A 1031 -4.08 13.48 92.82
N GLU A 1032 -2.80 13.22 92.56
CA GLU A 1032 -2.04 12.12 93.18
C GLU A 1032 -1.23 12.57 94.40
N GLY A 1033 -1.00 13.88 94.54
CA GLY A 1033 -0.40 14.47 95.73
C GLY A 1033 -0.47 16.00 95.74
N TYR A 1034 0.12 16.60 96.77
CA TYR A 1034 0.16 18.04 96.97
C TYR A 1034 1.57 18.50 97.33
N GLY A 1035 1.98 19.65 96.79
CA GLY A 1035 3.13 20.41 97.27
C GLY A 1035 2.62 21.55 98.15
N ILE A 1036 3.11 21.65 99.39
CA ILE A 1036 2.79 22.74 100.32
C ILE A 1036 4.11 23.32 100.84
N VAL A 1037 4.17 24.65 100.91
CA VAL A 1037 5.36 25.41 101.31
C VAL A 1037 4.97 26.64 102.12
N LEU A 1038 5.91 27.11 102.93
CA LEU A 1038 5.89 28.43 103.58
C LEU A 1038 6.83 29.37 102.81
N SER A 1039 6.42 30.61 102.58
CA SER A 1039 7.20 31.64 101.86
C SER A 1039 7.14 32.97 102.62
N GLU A 1040 8.28 33.66 102.75
CA GLU A 1040 8.41 34.95 103.46
C GLU A 1040 7.92 36.13 102.60
N ASP A 1041 7.90 35.98 101.26
CA ASP A 1041 7.39 36.97 100.31
C ASP A 1041 6.02 36.55 99.72
N ARG A 1042 5.20 37.56 99.37
CA ARG A 1042 3.92 37.47 98.67
C ARG A 1042 4.05 37.60 97.15
N SER A 1043 5.17 38.13 96.63
CA SER A 1043 5.39 38.22 95.18
C SER A 1043 5.60 36.84 94.56
N LYS A 1044 5.11 36.63 93.33
CA LYS A 1044 5.09 35.29 92.69
C LYS A 1044 6.49 34.70 92.46
N ASP A 1045 7.47 35.56 92.23
CA ASP A 1045 8.82 35.16 91.82
C ASP A 1045 9.80 35.05 93.00
N GLY A 1046 9.47 35.60 94.17
CA GLY A 1046 10.24 35.48 95.41
C GLY A 1046 10.23 34.10 96.08
N CYS A 1047 9.50 33.12 95.52
CA CYS A 1047 9.23 31.81 96.12
C CYS A 1047 10.43 30.83 96.17
N GLN A 1048 11.69 31.26 96.28
CA GLN A 1048 12.86 30.35 96.19
C GLN A 1048 13.46 29.85 97.52
N LYS A 1049 13.06 30.36 98.69
CA LYS A 1049 13.40 29.75 100.00
C LYS A 1049 12.25 28.91 100.56
N LEU A 1050 11.96 27.81 99.86
CA LEU A 1050 10.86 26.89 100.20
C LEU A 1050 11.22 25.96 101.35
N LEU A 1051 10.72 26.24 102.57
CA LEU A 1051 10.70 25.25 103.63
C LEU A 1051 9.70 24.13 103.29
N LYS A 1052 10.16 22.88 103.24
CA LYS A 1052 9.34 21.67 103.03
C LYS A 1052 8.92 21.08 104.39
N PRO A 1053 7.75 20.41 104.51
CA PRO A 1053 7.30 19.88 105.79
C PRO A 1053 8.16 18.68 106.23
N LEU A 1054 8.68 18.73 107.46
CA LEU A 1054 9.46 17.65 108.09
C LEU A 1054 8.53 16.63 108.78
N GLY A 1055 8.59 15.36 108.33
CA GLY A 1055 7.94 14.23 109.00
C GLY A 1055 6.44 14.06 108.71
N ILE A 1056 6.07 13.96 107.43
CA ILE A 1056 4.67 13.87 106.96
C ILE A 1056 4.09 12.45 107.15
N LYS A 1057 2.90 12.34 107.76
CA LYS A 1057 2.01 11.18 107.60
C LYS A 1057 1.03 11.47 106.46
N TYR A 1058 1.06 10.68 105.39
CA TYR A 1058 0.14 10.80 104.26
C TYR A 1058 -1.18 10.09 104.59
N GLY A 1059 -2.29 10.83 104.58
CA GLY A 1059 -3.63 10.24 104.73
C GLY A 1059 -4.02 9.42 103.49
N SER A 1060 -4.63 8.25 103.70
CA SER A 1060 -5.05 7.35 102.62
C SER A 1060 -6.13 7.96 101.74
N LYS A 1061 -6.20 7.47 100.49
CA LYS A 1061 -7.19 7.86 99.48
C LYS A 1061 -8.62 7.78 100.05
N ASN A 1062 -9.48 8.73 99.66
CA ASN A 1062 -10.91 8.89 100.00
C ASN A 1062 -11.27 9.72 101.25
N ASN A 1063 -10.48 10.75 101.60
CA ASN A 1063 -10.94 11.83 102.50
C ASN A 1063 -11.03 13.18 101.77
N THR A 1064 -11.98 14.03 102.18
CA THR A 1064 -12.29 15.34 101.56
C THR A 1064 -11.22 16.41 101.81
N SER A 1065 -10.20 16.11 102.61
CA SER A 1065 -9.07 16.99 102.92
C SER A 1065 -7.82 16.19 103.31
N THR A 1066 -6.67 16.87 103.37
CA THR A 1066 -5.38 16.28 103.79
C THR A 1066 -4.57 17.32 104.57
N THR A 1067 -3.88 16.89 105.63
CA THR A 1067 -3.19 17.77 106.57
C THR A 1067 -1.68 17.53 106.56
N TYR A 1068 -0.91 18.63 106.58
CA TYR A 1068 0.55 18.65 106.51
C TYR A 1068 1.11 19.50 107.66
N THR A 1069 2.20 19.07 108.28
CA THR A 1069 2.80 19.76 109.44
C THR A 1069 4.27 20.08 109.19
N PHE A 1070 4.63 21.33 109.46
CA PHE A 1070 5.98 21.86 109.47
C PHE A 1070 6.38 22.05 110.94
N LYS A 1071 7.39 21.31 111.40
CA LYS A 1071 7.95 21.43 112.77
C LYS A 1071 9.23 22.24 112.74
N ASN A 1072 9.56 22.88 113.87
CA ASN A 1072 10.76 23.70 114.07
C ASN A 1072 10.90 24.84 113.05
N VAL A 1073 9.77 25.43 112.64
CA VAL A 1073 9.78 26.64 111.78
C VAL A 1073 10.30 27.81 112.60
N LYS A 1074 11.20 28.61 112.04
CA LYS A 1074 11.75 29.79 112.72
C LYS A 1074 10.64 30.85 112.92
N PRO A 1075 10.68 31.64 114.00
CA PRO A 1075 9.78 32.78 114.17
C PRO A 1075 9.90 33.75 113.00
N GLY A 1076 8.76 34.25 112.52
CA GLY A 1076 8.71 35.04 111.29
C GLY A 1076 7.31 35.11 110.68
N VAL A 1077 7.17 35.93 109.64
CA VAL A 1077 5.89 36.19 108.98
C VAL A 1077 5.88 35.51 107.60
N TYR A 1078 5.00 34.52 107.44
CA TYR A 1078 4.96 33.64 106.26
C TYR A 1078 3.59 33.67 105.57
N CYS A 1079 3.56 33.52 104.25
CA CYS A 1079 2.37 33.06 103.54
C CYS A 1079 2.42 31.53 103.35
N VAL A 1080 1.24 30.92 103.27
CA VAL A 1080 1.10 29.48 102.99
C VAL A 1080 0.63 29.30 101.56
N LEU A 1081 1.41 28.55 100.77
CA LEU A 1081 1.10 28.22 99.39
C LEU A 1081 0.95 26.70 99.24
N ALA A 1082 -0.10 26.27 98.54
CA ALA A 1082 -0.34 24.86 98.25
C ALA A 1082 -0.71 24.64 96.77
N ARG A 1083 -0.29 23.54 96.17
CA ARG A 1083 -0.71 23.12 94.82
C ARG A 1083 -0.91 21.62 94.75
N ALA A 1084 -1.89 21.18 93.97
CA ALA A 1084 -2.06 19.77 93.63
C ALA A 1084 -1.07 19.35 92.53
N TYR A 1085 -0.74 18.07 92.45
CA TYR A 1085 -0.01 17.49 91.33
C TYR A 1085 -0.52 16.09 90.96
N LYS A 1086 -0.24 15.69 89.72
CA LYS A 1086 -0.54 14.37 89.14
C LYS A 1086 0.62 13.92 88.25
N LYS A 1087 1.06 12.67 88.34
CA LYS A 1087 2.04 12.09 87.44
C LYS A 1087 1.37 11.58 86.16
N LEU A 1088 2.11 11.58 85.07
CA LEU A 1088 1.70 11.02 83.78
C LEU A 1088 2.69 9.93 83.37
N GLY A 1089 2.31 9.11 82.38
CA GLY A 1089 3.19 8.10 81.79
C GLY A 1089 4.51 8.71 81.29
N GLY A 1090 5.61 7.97 81.42
CA GLY A 1090 6.95 8.47 81.08
C GLY A 1090 7.60 9.36 82.16
N GLY A 1091 7.09 9.35 83.40
CA GLY A 1091 7.73 10.01 84.56
C GLY A 1091 7.45 11.52 84.70
N GLN A 1092 6.66 12.11 83.81
CA GLN A 1092 6.31 13.53 83.85
C GLN A 1092 5.32 13.85 84.97
N THR A 1093 5.31 15.08 85.49
CA THR A 1093 4.38 15.51 86.56
C THR A 1093 3.77 16.87 86.23
N VAL A 1094 2.44 16.97 86.31
CA VAL A 1094 1.66 18.20 86.07
C VAL A 1094 1.18 18.77 87.40
N TYR A 1095 1.22 20.10 87.54
CA TYR A 1095 0.88 20.84 88.76
C TYR A 1095 -0.29 21.80 88.55
N SER A 1096 -1.14 21.99 89.56
CA SER A 1096 -2.09 23.10 89.61
C SER A 1096 -1.38 24.45 89.81
N LYS A 1097 -2.08 25.56 89.57
CA LYS A 1097 -1.66 26.87 90.11
C LYS A 1097 -1.53 26.79 91.63
N TRP A 1098 -0.60 27.56 92.20
CA TRP A 1098 -0.49 27.75 93.65
C TRP A 1098 -1.73 28.46 94.19
N SER A 1099 -2.30 27.91 95.26
CA SER A 1099 -3.35 28.53 96.05
C SER A 1099 -2.73 29.33 97.18
N GLY A 1100 -2.95 30.64 97.19
CA GLY A 1100 -2.55 31.49 98.31
C GLY A 1100 -3.60 31.49 99.41
N TYR A 1101 -3.19 31.25 100.66
CA TYR A 1101 -3.93 31.75 101.81
C TYR A 1101 -3.52 33.22 102.01
N SER A 1102 -4.41 34.16 101.66
CA SER A 1102 -4.04 35.57 101.42
C SER A 1102 -3.68 36.39 102.67
N ARG A 1103 -3.90 35.85 103.88
CA ARG A 1103 -3.42 36.44 105.13
C ARG A 1103 -2.11 35.77 105.52
N MET A 1104 -1.08 36.59 105.79
CA MET A 1104 0.16 36.07 106.38
C MET A 1104 -0.13 35.47 107.76
N ILE A 1105 0.56 34.40 108.09
CA ILE A 1105 0.66 33.86 109.44
C ILE A 1105 1.95 34.39 110.08
N SER A 1106 1.88 34.83 111.33
CA SER A 1106 3.07 35.01 112.16
C SER A 1106 3.25 33.74 112.99
N LEU A 1107 4.48 33.24 113.05
CA LEU A 1107 4.95 32.27 114.05
C LEU A 1107 5.49 33.00 115.29
#